data_AF-A0A931Y0H8-F1
#
_entry.id   AF-A0A931Y0H8-F1
#
_cell.length_a   1.000
_cell.length_b   1.000
_cell.length_c   1.000
_cell.angle_alpha   90.00
_cell.angle_beta   90.00
_cell.angle_gamma   90.00
#
_symmetry.space_group_name_H-M   'P 1'
#
loop_
_entity.id
_entity.type
_entity.pdbx_description
1 polymer ?
#
loop_
_entity_poly.entity_id
_entity_poly.type
_entity_poly.pdbx_seq_one_letter_code
_entity_poly.pdbx_strand_id
1 'polypeptide(L)'
;MARQVRHKGASAIKATGHPQAEEVLERAPEPHVVQQEALAALRDTRAKGFRRGLVVLATGLGKTWLAAFDFWQLKEELGARPRVLFVAHRDELLERAAETFRRLLRTHGALAHVTWCRGAEGDLSGDAVFASVAKLSRKEQLAALAKERFDYVVVDEVHHAAADSYRRVLDAIEPRFLLGLTATPDRADARDIFGLFDDNLVYRADIGRGVHEQKLAPFHYFGVKDDIDYANIPWRNRRFDPDELAKAAQTEGRMATLWRAWGEHTGTRSIVFCCSIAHALYVRDRLRARGVRVNAVFAAEGSDPRIDSLRDLASGALDAVCAVDLFNEGIDVPAIDRVIMLRPTESSVLFLQQLGRGLRASHDKESVAVIDFVGNHKVFLERVRVLLSLGGDRAAHVRGFLESTRAAELAEGCSVELELEAKQLLARLYKSGGADEVERAYRELRDEQDDRPTAGQLQRAGYLPSTLRDRHGSWFEFVKHEHDLDAAEIAALAEAQGFLREVETTEMTKCFKMITLEALLEADALVTGLPLRDLALRSHALLRRSPELFADVAEAERSDTITAENERQWLAYWRKNPIEAWTSPKAGRRVWFRVEGDRLVLTASFGQHDALAKMIRELVDYRLAQYRARKRWGVSAEGFVCKVTWNQRDPILKLPSRKHGEVPEGETDVRLSDGSVWQFRMAKEYCNVARPAGTQANRLPDLLRRWFGPRAGQPGTSFEVRFFASPDGLWIEPGRTNVVAIPRRAIVAYPDLRAAAGHAREDQEAPEAEPILLPIDEDDRELFAVRVSGTSMDGGDAPLHDGDWAIMKYVRGATADALVNRVILAQVPGDSSGGLYQIKRLKRRDDGWWLTSDNPDGPTIRASADVVPIARLEGAVRPEDLAPAVGTLVSDPSEAFGVEVSATSGRHGGHLFVFVDRPGMLVAPDRVRFAIARRPGETAFVLARTGDAYRYLGIGRWDEDAWIVPSTDYATWKQWGEGREVSKRLPEGALSRAQEACDALLALPDRSIEKPGGARARIAGPAPRGGLRIEGDFEPRTVSLVDLGWVIAADDDVERSGGVLDEERVNRLRYLEGTPKGSTRWLDTQWALSAWRVAKLLLSAGAVQIVHEAGRPLNARFRVEPHPEGLSVVLEARGDYTRGLGLILERLKAAGLRLADAELETKTTAELPREQRRLQLGVYPVVIDDVEALRRSISSAQAKIGREPGAKGAGNQTRRIRLYVEGHAARDAVRLTEFLQRGG
;
A
#
# COMPACT_ATOMS: atom_id res chain seq x y z
N MET A 1 44.39 56.68 -55.65
CA MET A 1 43.31 56.07 -56.46
C MET A 1 42.33 55.44 -55.48
N ALA A 2 41.09 55.86 -55.23
CA ALA A 2 40.08 56.69 -55.89
C ALA A 2 38.76 55.88 -55.92
N ARG A 3 37.63 56.58 -55.80
CA ARG A 3 36.20 56.14 -55.73
C ARG A 3 35.72 55.66 -54.35
N GLN A 4 35.03 56.45 -53.51
CA GLN A 4 34.12 57.58 -53.71
C GLN A 4 32.74 57.16 -54.26
N VAL A 5 31.69 57.35 -53.45
CA VAL A 5 30.45 58.13 -53.72
C VAL A 5 29.14 57.41 -53.36
N ARG A 6 28.52 57.93 -52.28
CA ARG A 6 27.11 58.39 -52.11
C ARG A 6 25.99 57.67 -52.88
N HIS A 7 24.86 57.44 -52.21
CA HIS A 7 23.67 58.31 -52.30
C HIS A 7 22.62 57.97 -51.24
N LYS A 8 22.16 58.97 -50.46
CA LYS A 8 20.87 59.72 -50.59
C LYS A 8 19.67 58.78 -50.50
N GLY A 9 18.66 58.98 -49.67
CA GLY A 9 18.23 60.11 -48.86
C GLY A 9 16.72 59.88 -48.66
N ALA A 10 16.26 59.82 -47.42
CA ALA A 10 14.83 59.72 -47.11
C ALA A 10 14.40 61.03 -46.47
N SER A 11 13.71 61.86 -47.26
CA SER A 11 12.97 63.02 -46.79
C SER A 11 11.57 62.55 -46.35
N ALA A 12 11.33 62.76 -45.06
CA ALA A 12 10.08 63.01 -44.35
C ALA A 12 8.74 62.64 -45.02
N ILE A 13 8.03 61.68 -44.41
CA ILE A 13 6.58 61.78 -44.22
C ILE A 13 6.23 61.46 -42.75
N LYS A 14 5.93 62.54 -42.01
CA LYS A 14 5.11 62.69 -40.81
C LYS A 14 5.12 61.58 -39.75
N ALA A 15 5.83 61.88 -38.66
CA ALA A 15 5.62 61.27 -37.35
C ALA A 15 4.25 61.69 -36.78
N THR A 16 3.32 60.75 -36.70
CA THR A 16 2.22 60.75 -35.72
C THR A 16 2.65 59.84 -34.58
N GLY A 17 2.67 60.38 -33.36
CA GLY A 17 3.24 59.75 -32.18
C GLY A 17 2.66 58.37 -31.87
N HIS A 18 3.55 57.40 -31.72
CA HIS A 18 3.32 56.23 -30.88
C HIS A 18 4.17 56.41 -29.61
N PRO A 19 3.60 56.27 -28.41
CA PRO A 19 4.38 56.33 -27.18
C PRO A 19 5.42 55.22 -27.20
N GLN A 20 6.64 55.53 -26.76
CA GLN A 20 7.66 54.54 -26.45
C GLN A 20 7.03 53.48 -25.55
N ALA A 21 6.95 52.24 -26.05
CA ALA A 21 6.59 51.12 -25.20
C ALA A 21 7.67 51.01 -24.13
N GLU A 22 7.33 51.38 -22.89
CA GLU A 22 8.03 50.89 -21.71
C GLU A 22 8.11 49.37 -21.87
N GLU A 23 9.31 48.82 -22.01
CA GLU A 23 9.52 47.39 -21.76
C GLU A 23 9.03 47.14 -20.34
N VAL A 24 7.85 46.53 -20.22
CA VAL A 24 7.31 46.07 -18.95
C VAL A 24 8.28 45.03 -18.40
N LEU A 25 9.20 45.48 -17.56
CA LEU A 25 10.22 44.64 -16.94
C LEU A 25 9.52 43.58 -16.07
N GLU A 26 9.60 42.34 -16.50
CA GLU A 26 8.99 41.19 -15.84
C GLU A 26 9.57 40.96 -14.43
N ARG A 27 8.75 41.19 -13.38
CA ARG A 27 9.12 40.93 -11.97
C ARG A 27 9.38 39.44 -11.71
N ALA A 28 10.20 39.11 -10.72
CA ALA A 28 10.36 37.72 -10.26
C ALA A 28 9.00 37.15 -9.78
N PRO A 29 8.70 35.87 -10.04
CA PRO A 29 7.52 35.21 -9.51
C PRO A 29 7.65 35.02 -7.99
N GLU A 30 6.51 34.85 -7.32
CA GLU A 30 6.46 34.41 -5.92
C GLU A 30 6.72 32.90 -5.81
N PRO A 31 7.37 32.41 -4.73
CA PRO A 31 7.58 30.98 -4.51
C PRO A 31 6.24 30.27 -4.31
N HIS A 32 6.03 29.16 -5.02
CA HIS A 32 4.83 28.34 -4.85
C HIS A 32 4.91 27.42 -3.63
N VAL A 33 3.80 26.76 -3.25
CA VAL A 33 3.67 25.94 -2.03
C VAL A 33 4.84 24.96 -1.83
N VAL A 34 5.16 24.12 -2.82
CA VAL A 34 6.31 23.20 -2.74
C VAL A 34 7.65 23.92 -2.50
N GLN A 35 7.88 25.08 -3.12
CA GLN A 35 9.09 25.87 -2.88
C GLN A 35 9.07 26.50 -1.49
N GLN A 36 7.92 26.97 -0.99
CA GLN A 36 7.78 27.51 0.36
C GLN A 36 8.08 26.46 1.43
N GLU A 37 7.59 25.23 1.25
CA GLU A 37 7.90 24.08 2.12
C GLU A 37 9.40 23.75 2.08
N ALA A 38 10.00 23.69 0.89
CA ALA A 38 11.43 23.46 0.73
C ALA A 38 12.27 24.57 1.40
N LEU A 39 11.88 25.84 1.26
CA LEU A 39 12.52 26.98 1.90
C LEU A 39 12.39 26.92 3.43
N ALA A 40 11.23 26.51 3.95
CA ALA A 40 11.07 26.31 5.39
C ALA A 40 11.98 25.18 5.91
N ALA A 41 12.03 24.05 5.20
CA ALA A 41 12.91 22.94 5.54
C ALA A 41 14.41 23.33 5.46
N LEU A 42 14.79 24.16 4.47
CA LEU A 42 16.14 24.70 4.32
C LEU A 42 16.51 25.66 5.47
N ARG A 43 15.58 26.51 5.88
CA ARG A 43 15.77 27.34 7.07
C ARG A 43 15.93 26.51 8.34
N ASP A 44 15.08 25.52 8.53
CA ASP A 44 15.13 24.64 9.71
C ASP A 44 16.41 23.79 9.75
N THR A 45 16.89 23.30 8.60
CA THR A 45 18.15 22.54 8.55
C THR A 45 19.34 23.41 8.95
N ARG A 46 19.40 24.66 8.47
CA ARG A 46 20.42 25.64 8.87
C ARG A 46 20.31 25.99 10.35
N ALA A 47 19.09 26.20 10.87
CA ALA A 47 18.86 26.49 12.28
C ALA A 47 19.28 25.34 13.21
N LYS A 48 19.16 24.09 12.74
CA LYS A 48 19.67 22.89 13.43
C LYS A 48 21.20 22.73 13.36
N GLY A 49 21.90 23.60 12.62
CA GLY A 49 23.35 23.64 12.51
C GLY A 49 23.94 22.82 11.36
N PHE A 50 23.12 22.22 10.49
CA PHE A 50 23.64 21.52 9.31
C PHE A 50 24.26 22.50 8.31
N ARG A 51 25.38 22.09 7.69
CA ARG A 51 26.13 22.93 6.73
C ARG A 51 26.00 22.49 5.28
N ARG A 52 25.51 21.28 5.05
CA ARG A 52 25.28 20.71 3.72
C ARG A 52 23.88 20.13 3.70
N GLY A 53 23.18 20.25 2.59
CA GLY A 53 21.84 19.70 2.44
C GLY A 53 21.52 19.38 1.00
N LEU A 54 20.84 18.26 0.77
CA LEU A 54 20.35 17.87 -0.53
C LEU A 54 18.84 18.15 -0.62
N VAL A 55 18.43 18.80 -1.70
CA VAL A 55 17.02 18.95 -2.05
C VAL A 55 16.74 18.26 -3.38
N VAL A 56 15.69 17.45 -3.37
CA VAL A 56 15.26 16.68 -4.53
C VAL A 56 13.95 17.27 -5.03
N LEU A 57 13.94 17.85 -6.22
CA LEU A 57 12.74 18.40 -6.86
C LEU A 57 12.59 17.89 -8.28
N ALA A 58 11.44 17.31 -8.60
CA ALA A 58 11.10 16.90 -9.95
C ALA A 58 11.32 18.01 -10.98
N THR A 59 11.72 17.60 -12.18
CA THR A 59 11.90 18.51 -13.32
C THR A 59 10.61 19.28 -13.58
N GLY A 60 10.69 20.61 -13.58
CA GLY A 60 9.52 21.50 -13.75
C GLY A 60 9.08 22.21 -12.47
N LEU A 61 9.55 21.79 -11.28
CA LEU A 61 9.25 22.46 -9.99
C LEU A 61 10.18 23.65 -9.65
N GLY A 62 10.96 24.12 -10.62
CA GLY A 62 11.75 25.35 -10.48
C GLY A 62 12.95 25.25 -9.50
N LYS A 63 13.83 24.26 -9.64
CA LYS A 63 15.09 24.10 -8.87
C LYS A 63 15.92 25.38 -8.79
N THR A 64 16.15 26.03 -9.93
CA THR A 64 16.95 27.27 -10.01
C THR A 64 16.27 28.43 -9.28
N TRP A 65 14.94 28.52 -9.32
CA TRP A 65 14.18 29.51 -8.57
C TRP A 65 14.25 29.25 -7.06
N LEU A 66 14.13 27.99 -6.63
CA LEU A 66 14.32 27.60 -5.23
C LEU A 66 15.69 28.08 -4.72
N ALA A 67 16.77 27.81 -5.45
CA ALA A 67 18.12 28.25 -5.08
C ALA A 67 18.23 29.78 -4.92
N ALA A 68 17.59 30.52 -5.83
CA ALA A 68 17.60 31.98 -5.80
C ALA A 68 16.80 32.50 -4.59
N PHE A 69 15.62 31.94 -4.31
CA PHE A 69 14.82 32.31 -3.15
C PHE A 69 15.51 31.97 -1.82
N ASP A 70 16.18 30.81 -1.73
CA ASP A 70 16.94 30.42 -0.53
C ASP A 70 18.16 31.32 -0.33
N PHE A 71 18.85 31.71 -1.41
CA PHE A 71 19.88 32.75 -1.36
C PHE A 71 19.36 34.07 -0.79
N TRP A 72 18.16 34.50 -1.21
CA TRP A 72 17.54 35.72 -0.67
C TRP A 72 17.13 35.56 0.80
N GLN A 73 16.59 34.40 1.18
CA GLN A 73 16.27 34.09 2.56
C GLN A 73 17.53 34.12 3.45
N LEU A 74 18.64 33.55 2.98
CA LEU A 74 19.93 33.58 3.68
C LEU A 74 20.45 35.02 3.84
N LYS A 75 20.31 35.88 2.82
CA LYS A 75 20.65 37.31 2.95
C LYS A 75 19.90 37.96 4.13
N GLU A 76 18.60 37.69 4.25
CA GLU A 76 17.80 38.22 5.37
C GLU A 76 18.22 37.64 6.72
N GLU A 77 18.53 36.34 6.78
CA GLU A 77 19.06 35.68 7.98
C GLU A 77 20.40 36.27 8.44
N LEU A 78 21.28 36.62 7.49
CA LEU A 78 22.61 37.14 7.78
C LEU A 78 22.63 38.65 8.05
N GLY A 79 21.60 39.39 7.63
CA GLY A 79 21.59 40.85 7.65
C GLY A 79 22.68 41.49 6.77
N ALA A 80 23.32 40.70 5.90
CA ALA A 80 24.42 41.09 5.02
C ALA A 80 24.31 40.34 3.69
N ARG A 81 24.95 40.88 2.66
CA ARG A 81 24.92 40.29 1.32
C ARG A 81 25.82 39.03 1.26
N PRO A 82 25.27 37.83 1.01
CA PRO A 82 26.08 36.63 0.87
C PRO A 82 26.78 36.58 -0.50
N ARG A 83 28.00 36.03 -0.55
CA ARG A 83 28.62 35.59 -1.81
C ARG A 83 28.12 34.21 -2.20
N VAL A 84 27.71 34.05 -3.45
CA VAL A 84 27.19 32.79 -4.00
C VAL A 84 28.10 32.22 -5.08
N LEU A 85 28.33 30.91 -5.03
CA LEU A 85 28.92 30.12 -6.11
C LEU A 85 27.87 29.12 -6.62
N PHE A 86 27.46 29.27 -7.87
CA PHE A 86 26.55 28.36 -8.55
C PHE A 86 27.33 27.46 -9.51
N VAL A 87 27.25 26.15 -9.29
CA VAL A 87 28.01 25.14 -10.01
C VAL A 87 27.06 24.26 -10.81
N ALA A 88 27.33 24.12 -12.11
CA ALA A 88 26.60 23.22 -13.00
C ALA A 88 27.54 22.58 -14.04
N HIS A 89 27.06 21.55 -14.73
CA HIS A 89 27.85 20.79 -15.69
C HIS A 89 27.76 21.33 -17.15
N ARG A 90 26.80 22.21 -17.45
CA ARG A 90 26.58 22.82 -18.77
C ARG A 90 26.48 24.34 -18.73
N ASP A 91 26.95 24.95 -19.80
CA ASP A 91 27.01 26.41 -19.94
C ASP A 91 25.61 27.05 -20.05
N GLU A 92 24.66 26.41 -20.71
CA GLU A 92 23.30 26.96 -20.86
C GLU A 92 22.53 26.98 -19.53
N LEU A 93 22.81 26.03 -18.63
CA LEU A 93 22.23 26.02 -17.27
C LEU A 93 22.79 27.17 -16.43
N LEU A 94 24.09 27.44 -16.55
CA LEU A 94 24.74 28.56 -15.85
C LEU A 94 24.18 29.91 -16.32
N GLU A 95 23.93 30.08 -17.63
CA GLU A 95 23.32 31.29 -18.19
C GLU A 95 21.91 31.55 -17.64
N ARG A 96 21.06 30.51 -17.64
CA ARG A 96 19.71 30.59 -17.08
C ARG A 96 19.71 30.87 -15.58
N ALA A 97 20.64 30.27 -14.84
CA ALA A 97 20.80 30.54 -13.41
C ALA A 97 21.22 31.99 -13.15
N ALA A 98 22.18 32.51 -13.91
CA ALA A 98 22.61 33.90 -13.80
C ALA A 98 21.48 34.89 -14.10
N GLU A 99 20.66 34.61 -15.10
CA GLU A 99 19.48 35.42 -15.41
C GLU A 99 18.43 35.38 -14.28
N THR A 100 18.18 34.20 -13.72
CA THR A 100 17.25 33.99 -12.59
C THR A 100 17.68 34.80 -11.36
N PHE A 101 18.95 34.70 -10.96
CA PHE A 101 19.49 35.47 -9.84
C PHE A 101 19.44 36.98 -10.10
N ARG A 102 19.77 37.44 -11.32
CA ARG A 102 19.64 38.85 -11.70
C ARG A 102 18.20 39.35 -11.63
N ARG A 103 17.23 38.54 -12.07
CA ARG A 103 15.79 38.89 -12.02
C ARG A 103 15.30 39.02 -10.58
N LEU A 104 15.67 38.08 -9.71
CA LEU A 104 15.34 38.16 -8.29
C LEU A 104 15.96 39.40 -7.62
N LEU A 105 17.26 39.61 -7.81
CA LEU A 105 17.97 40.77 -7.25
C LEU A 105 17.34 42.10 -7.70
N ARG A 106 17.05 42.25 -9.01
CA ARG A 106 16.37 43.44 -9.55
C ARG A 106 14.99 43.66 -8.95
N THR A 107 14.22 42.59 -8.72
CA THR A 107 12.88 42.66 -8.11
C THR A 107 12.93 43.28 -6.71
N HIS A 108 14.01 43.04 -5.97
CA HIS A 108 14.24 43.63 -4.66
C HIS A 108 15.18 44.87 -4.68
N GLY A 109 15.43 45.47 -5.85
CA GLY A 109 16.26 46.68 -5.96
C GLY A 109 17.76 46.48 -5.66
N ALA A 110 18.27 45.26 -5.77
CA ALA A 110 19.67 44.92 -5.54
C ALA A 110 20.42 44.61 -6.86
N LEU A 111 21.74 44.82 -6.87
CA LEU A 111 22.64 44.53 -8.02
C LEU A 111 23.85 43.73 -7.55
N ALA A 112 24.24 42.65 -8.25
CA ALA A 112 25.41 41.81 -7.92
C ALA A 112 26.50 41.92 -8.98
N HIS A 113 27.76 41.90 -8.55
CA HIS A 113 28.89 41.66 -9.46
C HIS A 113 28.90 40.18 -9.89
N VAL A 114 28.50 39.90 -11.13
CA VAL A 114 28.43 38.54 -11.68
C VAL A 114 29.71 38.21 -12.43
N THR A 115 30.35 37.09 -12.09
CA THR A 115 31.59 36.60 -12.74
C THR A 115 31.45 35.12 -13.14
N TRP A 116 32.34 34.65 -14.00
CA TRP A 116 32.25 33.31 -14.60
C TRP A 116 33.56 32.53 -14.51
N CYS A 117 33.43 31.23 -14.27
CA CYS A 117 34.51 30.26 -14.36
C CYS A 117 34.11 29.11 -15.29
N ARG A 118 34.10 29.40 -16.60
CA ARG A 118 33.74 28.47 -17.68
C ARG A 118 34.55 28.77 -18.94
N GLY A 119 34.77 27.75 -19.78
CA GLY A 119 35.54 27.91 -21.02
C GLY A 119 36.91 28.58 -20.79
N ALA A 120 37.13 29.73 -21.46
CA ALA A 120 38.33 30.54 -21.32
C ALA A 120 38.34 31.38 -20.02
N GLU A 121 37.17 31.70 -19.47
CA GLU A 121 36.99 32.50 -18.26
C GLU A 121 37.34 31.68 -16.99
N GLY A 122 37.79 32.37 -15.94
CA GLY A 122 38.28 31.74 -14.70
C GLY A 122 38.27 32.70 -13.52
N ASP A 123 37.33 33.64 -13.50
CA ASP A 123 37.21 34.66 -12.45
C ASP A 123 36.29 34.15 -11.34
N LEU A 124 36.81 34.14 -10.11
CA LEU A 124 36.10 33.73 -8.90
C LEU A 124 35.85 34.91 -7.95
N SER A 125 36.11 36.15 -8.36
CA SER A 125 36.09 37.34 -7.49
C SER A 125 34.71 37.99 -7.31
N GLY A 126 33.69 37.59 -8.07
CA GLY A 126 32.36 38.22 -8.03
C GLY A 126 31.53 37.94 -6.78
N ASP A 127 30.44 38.71 -6.61
CA ASP A 127 29.41 38.46 -5.59
C ASP A 127 28.59 37.21 -5.92
N ALA A 128 28.36 36.98 -7.21
CA ALA A 128 27.69 35.80 -7.74
C ALA A 128 28.55 35.18 -8.85
N VAL A 129 29.11 34.01 -8.56
CA VAL A 129 30.04 33.30 -9.44
C VAL A 129 29.32 32.11 -10.07
N PHE A 130 29.36 32.00 -11.39
CA PHE A 130 28.76 30.87 -12.13
C PHE A 130 29.88 30.04 -12.77
N ALA A 131 30.03 28.79 -12.32
CA ALA A 131 31.19 27.97 -12.64
C ALA A 131 30.80 26.60 -13.22
N SER A 132 31.51 26.19 -14.26
CA SER A 132 31.43 24.83 -14.78
C SER A 132 32.32 23.89 -13.96
N VAL A 133 31.81 22.71 -13.61
CA VAL A 133 32.58 21.70 -12.84
C VAL A 133 33.87 21.29 -13.57
N ALA A 134 33.80 21.17 -14.89
CA ALA A 134 34.92 20.77 -15.72
C ALA A 134 36.10 21.77 -15.68
N LYS A 135 35.79 23.07 -15.54
CA LYS A 135 36.82 24.11 -15.35
C LYS A 135 37.30 24.15 -13.91
N LEU A 136 36.36 24.10 -12.96
CA LEU A 136 36.63 24.30 -11.54
C LEU A 136 37.47 23.17 -10.92
N SER A 137 37.34 21.94 -11.42
CA SER A 137 38.08 20.76 -10.95
C SER A 137 39.55 20.69 -11.43
N ARG A 138 40.05 21.68 -12.17
CA ARG A 138 41.47 21.77 -12.57
C ARG A 138 42.34 22.22 -11.39
N LYS A 139 43.58 21.73 -11.29
CA LYS A 139 44.47 21.99 -10.14
C LYS A 139 44.64 23.48 -9.84
N GLU A 140 44.83 24.31 -10.86
CA GLU A 140 45.03 25.76 -10.69
C GLU A 140 43.77 26.44 -10.13
N GLN A 141 42.60 25.97 -10.56
CA GLN A 141 41.30 26.51 -10.13
C GLN A 141 40.91 26.02 -8.74
N LEU A 142 41.20 24.77 -8.38
CA LEU A 142 41.03 24.26 -7.01
C LEU A 142 41.89 25.06 -6.01
N ALA A 143 43.13 25.38 -6.39
CA ALA A 143 44.02 26.19 -5.57
C ALA A 143 43.55 27.65 -5.41
N ALA A 144 42.90 28.21 -6.44
CA ALA A 144 42.26 29.53 -6.35
C ALA A 144 40.99 29.46 -5.48
N LEU A 145 40.16 28.45 -5.70
CA LEU A 145 38.91 28.20 -4.99
C LEU A 145 39.11 28.04 -3.47
N ALA A 146 40.17 27.34 -3.05
CA ALA A 146 40.50 27.17 -1.62
C ALA A 146 40.88 28.49 -0.90
N LYS A 147 41.28 29.51 -1.65
CA LYS A 147 41.60 30.85 -1.13
C LYS A 147 40.37 31.75 -1.04
N GLU A 148 39.31 31.43 -1.77
CA GLU A 148 38.06 32.17 -1.76
C GLU A 148 37.19 31.76 -0.56
N ARG A 149 36.21 32.62 -0.24
CA ARG A 149 35.17 32.33 0.75
C ARG A 149 33.82 32.65 0.13
N PHE A 150 32.92 31.67 0.20
CA PHE A 150 31.54 31.76 -0.26
C PHE A 150 30.61 31.49 0.91
N ASP A 151 29.54 32.27 1.05
CA ASP A 151 28.54 32.04 2.09
C ASP A 151 27.57 30.93 1.65
N TYR A 152 27.28 30.86 0.36
CA TYR A 152 26.30 29.97 -0.21
C TYR A 152 26.84 29.29 -1.47
N VAL A 153 26.83 27.97 -1.50
CA VAL A 153 27.24 27.20 -2.68
C VAL A 153 26.05 26.37 -3.14
N VAL A 154 25.71 26.48 -4.42
CA VAL A 154 24.66 25.69 -5.05
C VAL A 154 25.30 24.77 -6.08
N VAL A 155 24.99 23.48 -6.00
CA VAL A 155 25.41 22.49 -6.98
C VAL A 155 24.17 21.93 -7.64
N ASP A 156 23.94 22.27 -8.90
CA ASP A 156 22.79 21.81 -9.68
C ASP A 156 23.11 20.55 -10.48
N GLU A 157 22.09 19.72 -10.68
CA GLU A 157 22.15 18.38 -11.26
C GLU A 157 23.31 17.52 -10.72
N VAL A 158 23.36 17.39 -9.39
CA VAL A 158 24.39 16.59 -8.70
C VAL A 158 24.40 15.12 -9.15
N HIS A 159 23.37 14.62 -9.85
CA HIS A 159 23.35 13.24 -10.35
C HIS A 159 24.17 13.00 -11.61
N HIS A 160 24.66 14.05 -12.29
CA HIS A 160 25.71 13.90 -13.31
C HIS A 160 27.12 13.79 -12.68
N ALA A 161 27.21 13.79 -11.35
CA ALA A 161 28.43 13.93 -10.56
C ALA A 161 29.11 12.61 -10.14
N ALA A 162 28.97 11.52 -10.89
CA ALA A 162 29.67 10.26 -10.59
C ALA A 162 31.22 10.34 -10.70
N ALA A 163 31.82 11.53 -10.56
CA ALA A 163 33.22 11.80 -10.88
C ALA A 163 33.97 12.40 -9.69
N ASP A 164 35.21 11.95 -9.51
CA ASP A 164 36.25 12.57 -8.66
C ASP A 164 36.34 14.10 -8.84
N SER A 165 35.90 14.64 -9.97
CA SER A 165 35.82 16.08 -10.25
C SER A 165 34.90 16.83 -9.29
N TYR A 166 33.73 16.30 -8.94
CA TYR A 166 32.83 16.98 -7.98
C TYR A 166 33.37 16.85 -6.56
N ARG A 167 33.84 15.67 -6.16
CA ARG A 167 34.49 15.47 -4.84
C ARG A 167 35.64 16.44 -4.65
N ARG A 168 36.56 16.54 -5.62
CA ARG A 168 37.68 17.49 -5.58
C ARG A 168 37.23 18.95 -5.39
N VAL A 169 36.11 19.34 -6.00
CA VAL A 169 35.55 20.70 -5.81
C VAL A 169 34.96 20.85 -4.41
N LEU A 170 34.17 19.88 -3.93
CA LEU A 170 33.52 19.91 -2.61
C LEU A 170 34.53 19.85 -1.45
N ASP A 171 35.65 19.15 -1.63
CA ASP A 171 36.75 19.05 -0.66
C ASP A 171 37.57 20.34 -0.59
N ALA A 172 37.62 21.10 -1.70
CA ALA A 172 38.37 22.35 -1.79
C ALA A 172 37.61 23.58 -1.26
N ILE A 173 36.33 23.45 -0.91
CA ILE A 173 35.47 24.56 -0.45
C ILE A 173 34.88 24.33 0.94
N GLU A 174 34.80 25.40 1.72
CA GLU A 174 34.14 25.41 3.02
C GLU A 174 33.14 26.58 3.11
N PRO A 175 31.94 26.44 2.52
CA PRO A 175 30.92 27.48 2.60
C PRO A 175 30.18 27.48 3.94
N ARG A 176 29.45 28.57 4.23
CA ARG A 176 28.52 28.59 5.38
C ARG A 176 27.37 27.60 5.16
N PHE A 177 26.83 27.50 3.95
CA PHE A 177 25.88 26.45 3.57
C PHE A 177 26.09 25.97 2.13
N LEU A 178 25.99 24.65 1.92
CA LEU A 178 26.13 23.99 0.63
C LEU A 178 24.82 23.27 0.27
N LEU A 179 24.14 23.74 -0.77
CA LEU A 179 22.91 23.17 -1.29
C LEU A 179 23.18 22.31 -2.53
N GLY A 180 22.73 21.05 -2.49
CA GLY A 180 22.66 20.17 -3.66
C GLY A 180 21.25 20.15 -4.23
N LEU A 181 21.13 20.24 -5.55
CA LEU A 181 19.85 20.14 -6.25
C LEU A 181 19.88 19.00 -7.27
N THR A 182 18.85 18.16 -7.23
CA THR A 182 18.68 17.06 -8.18
C THR A 182 17.20 16.80 -8.47
N ALA A 183 16.88 16.32 -9.67
CA ALA A 183 15.53 15.85 -10.01
C ALA A 183 15.31 14.36 -9.80
N THR A 184 16.36 13.60 -9.51
CA THR A 184 16.34 12.14 -9.52
C THR A 184 17.07 11.60 -8.28
N PRO A 185 16.33 11.10 -7.26
CA PRO A 185 16.93 10.49 -6.08
C PRO A 185 17.04 8.96 -6.17
N ASP A 186 16.27 8.31 -7.06
CA ASP A 186 16.04 6.85 -7.00
C ASP A 186 17.03 6.03 -7.84
N ARG A 187 18.14 6.63 -8.25
CA ARG A 187 19.24 5.91 -8.88
C ARG A 187 20.13 5.23 -7.84
N ALA A 188 20.71 4.11 -8.22
CA ALA A 188 21.97 3.59 -7.68
C ALA A 188 23.05 4.70 -7.53
N ASP A 189 23.23 5.54 -8.56
CA ASP A 189 24.19 6.67 -8.57
C ASP A 189 23.81 7.82 -7.63
N ALA A 190 22.52 8.01 -7.36
CA ALA A 190 22.06 9.03 -6.42
C ALA A 190 22.39 8.67 -4.96
N ARG A 191 22.77 7.41 -4.70
CA ARG A 191 23.16 6.94 -3.36
C ARG A 191 24.55 7.39 -2.93
N ASP A 192 25.44 7.66 -3.89
CA ASP A 192 26.73 8.31 -3.61
C ASP A 192 26.53 9.80 -3.28
N ILE A 193 25.54 10.44 -3.93
CA ILE A 193 25.23 11.86 -3.68
C ILE A 193 24.82 12.09 -2.23
N PHE A 194 23.99 11.23 -1.62
CA PHE A 194 23.61 11.43 -0.21
C PHE A 194 24.83 11.50 0.71
N GLY A 195 25.87 10.68 0.48
CA GLY A 195 27.12 10.73 1.24
C GLY A 195 27.84 12.08 1.12
N LEU A 196 27.85 12.70 -0.07
CA LEU A 196 28.48 14.00 -0.31
C LEU A 196 27.84 15.16 0.49
N PHE A 197 26.57 14.99 0.88
CA PHE A 197 25.79 15.97 1.65
C PHE A 197 25.48 15.47 3.06
N ASP A 198 26.37 14.65 3.64
CA ASP A 198 26.31 14.18 5.03
C ASP A 198 25.02 13.44 5.39
N ASP A 199 24.41 12.76 4.41
CA ASP A 199 23.10 12.09 4.54
C ASP A 199 21.97 13.03 5.02
N ASN A 200 22.11 14.34 4.76
CA ASN A 200 21.12 15.37 5.07
C ASN A 200 20.21 15.66 3.87
N LEU A 201 19.22 14.80 3.65
CA LEU A 201 18.10 15.09 2.73
C LEU A 201 17.16 16.10 3.39
N VAL A 202 17.17 17.33 2.89
CA VAL A 202 16.42 18.45 3.47
C VAL A 202 14.96 18.42 3.05
N TYR A 203 14.70 18.20 1.76
CA TYR A 203 13.35 18.18 1.20
C TYR A 203 13.30 17.33 -0.06
N ARG A 204 12.16 16.68 -0.29
CA ARG A 204 11.85 15.90 -1.50
C ARG A 204 10.46 16.27 -1.99
N ALA A 205 10.35 16.65 -3.26
CA ALA A 205 9.10 16.66 -4.00
C ALA A 205 9.30 15.98 -5.35
N ASP A 206 8.64 14.84 -5.51
CA ASP A 206 8.66 14.04 -6.72
C ASP A 206 7.62 14.53 -7.75
N ILE A 207 7.48 13.80 -8.86
CA ILE A 207 6.49 14.10 -9.89
C ILE A 207 5.08 14.04 -9.32
N GLY A 208 4.78 13.08 -8.44
CA GLY A 208 3.47 12.92 -7.82
C GLY A 208 3.06 14.14 -7.01
N ARG A 209 3.97 14.68 -6.18
CA ARG A 209 3.75 15.94 -5.45
C ARG A 209 3.55 17.11 -6.41
N GLY A 210 4.31 17.17 -7.50
CA GLY A 210 4.15 18.20 -8.53
C GLY A 210 2.79 18.18 -9.24
N VAL A 211 2.25 16.99 -9.49
CA VAL A 211 0.91 16.80 -10.06
C VAL A 211 -0.18 17.17 -9.06
N HIS A 212 -0.06 16.72 -7.80
CA HIS A 212 -1.01 17.06 -6.73
C HIS A 212 -1.16 18.58 -6.53
N GLU A 213 -0.05 19.31 -6.61
CA GLU A 213 -0.01 20.77 -6.47
C GLU A 213 -0.30 21.52 -7.79
N GLN A 214 -0.73 20.80 -8.84
CA GLN A 214 -1.06 21.31 -10.18
C GLN A 214 0.07 22.14 -10.82
N LYS A 215 1.33 21.86 -10.46
CA LYS A 215 2.52 22.46 -11.08
C LYS A 215 3.04 21.61 -12.24
N LEU A 216 2.72 20.33 -12.22
CA LEU A 216 2.91 19.40 -13.31
C LEU A 216 1.54 18.89 -13.79
N ALA A 217 1.42 18.63 -15.09
CA ALA A 217 0.28 17.92 -15.65
C ALA A 217 0.39 16.42 -15.31
N PRO A 218 -0.74 15.75 -15.01
CA PRO A 218 -0.78 14.30 -14.83
C PRO A 218 -0.36 13.56 -16.09
N PHE A 219 0.07 12.30 -15.96
CA PHE A 219 0.49 11.46 -17.09
C PHE A 219 -0.24 10.12 -17.15
N HIS A 220 -0.47 9.64 -18.36
CA HIS A 220 -0.96 8.29 -18.64
C HIS A 220 0.10 7.52 -19.40
N TYR A 221 0.77 6.58 -18.73
CA TYR A 221 1.80 5.74 -19.32
C TYR A 221 1.22 4.44 -19.85
N PHE A 222 1.55 4.13 -21.09
CA PHE A 222 1.12 2.95 -21.83
C PHE A 222 2.35 2.19 -22.32
N GLY A 223 2.67 1.08 -21.64
CA GLY A 223 3.74 0.17 -22.03
C GLY A 223 3.22 -0.89 -22.99
N VAL A 224 3.59 -0.74 -24.27
CA VAL A 224 3.24 -1.63 -25.38
C VAL A 224 4.34 -2.67 -25.53
N LYS A 225 4.01 -3.94 -25.76
CA LYS A 225 5.05 -4.96 -25.97
C LYS A 225 5.77 -4.68 -27.29
N ASP A 226 7.10 -4.53 -27.24
CA ASP A 226 7.91 -4.38 -28.45
C ASP A 226 8.12 -5.74 -29.12
N ASP A 227 8.26 -5.72 -30.45
CA ASP A 227 8.53 -6.92 -31.25
C ASP A 227 10.02 -7.22 -31.38
N ILE A 228 10.87 -6.27 -30.98
CA ILE A 228 12.32 -6.45 -30.94
C ILE A 228 12.70 -7.44 -29.83
N ASP A 229 13.48 -8.45 -30.19
CA ASP A 229 14.16 -9.32 -29.23
C ASP A 229 15.48 -8.66 -28.79
N TYR A 230 15.38 -7.82 -27.77
CA TYR A 230 16.50 -7.09 -27.18
C TYR A 230 17.55 -8.02 -26.55
N ALA A 231 17.18 -9.24 -26.17
CA ALA A 231 18.13 -10.20 -25.60
C ALA A 231 19.17 -10.67 -26.63
N ASN A 232 18.86 -10.60 -27.93
CA ASN A 232 19.75 -10.99 -29.02
C ASN A 232 20.56 -9.82 -29.61
N ILE A 233 20.27 -8.58 -29.21
CA ILE A 233 21.05 -7.43 -29.64
C ILE A 233 22.31 -7.36 -28.77
N PRO A 234 23.52 -7.28 -29.34
CA PRO A 234 24.74 -7.16 -28.55
C PRO A 234 24.66 -5.98 -27.59
N TRP A 235 24.87 -6.27 -26.31
CA TRP A 235 24.91 -5.28 -25.24
C TRP A 235 26.36 -5.08 -24.80
N ARG A 236 26.90 -3.87 -25.01
CA ARG A 236 28.29 -3.52 -24.66
C ARG A 236 28.31 -2.12 -24.06
N ASN A 237 29.09 -1.93 -23.00
CA ASN A 237 29.23 -0.63 -22.33
C ASN A 237 27.88 0.03 -22.04
N ARG A 238 26.92 -0.75 -21.52
CA ARG A 238 25.54 -0.32 -21.23
C ARG A 238 24.69 0.18 -22.38
N ARG A 239 25.12 -0.07 -23.60
CA ARG A 239 24.35 0.30 -24.76
C ARG A 239 24.09 -0.90 -25.62
N PHE A 240 22.91 -0.90 -26.22
CA PHE A 240 22.70 -1.76 -27.37
C PHE A 240 23.62 -1.31 -28.50
N ASP A 241 24.15 -2.27 -29.25
CA ASP A 241 24.87 -1.98 -30.48
C ASP A 241 23.99 -1.08 -31.37
N PRO A 242 24.42 0.16 -31.69
CA PRO A 242 23.57 1.14 -32.35
C PRO A 242 23.09 0.69 -33.73
N ASP A 243 23.92 -0.04 -34.47
CA ASP A 243 23.63 -0.47 -35.83
C ASP A 243 22.65 -1.64 -35.82
N GLU A 244 22.87 -2.63 -34.96
CA GLU A 244 21.95 -3.77 -34.81
C GLU A 244 20.60 -3.34 -34.22
N LEU A 245 20.60 -2.42 -33.25
CA LEU A 245 19.37 -1.83 -32.72
C LEU A 245 18.61 -1.03 -33.78
N ALA A 246 19.31 -0.22 -34.58
CA ALA A 246 18.68 0.55 -35.64
C ALA A 246 18.05 -0.35 -36.72
N LYS A 247 18.70 -1.45 -37.08
CA LYS A 247 18.14 -2.46 -38.02
C LYS A 247 16.91 -3.13 -37.43
N ALA A 248 16.99 -3.59 -36.18
CA ALA A 248 15.87 -4.24 -35.50
C ALA A 248 14.66 -3.30 -35.31
N ALA A 249 14.92 -2.00 -35.13
CA ALA A 249 13.88 -0.98 -34.96
C ALA A 249 13.12 -0.60 -36.24
N GLN A 250 13.72 -0.76 -37.41
CA GLN A 250 13.16 -0.31 -38.69
C GLN A 250 12.32 -1.40 -39.36
N THR A 251 11.19 -1.75 -38.74
CA THR A 251 10.28 -2.78 -39.27
C THR A 251 8.88 -2.23 -39.48
N GLU A 252 8.15 -2.78 -40.45
CA GLU A 252 6.74 -2.44 -40.68
C GLU A 252 5.85 -2.92 -39.53
N GLY A 253 6.19 -4.05 -38.89
CA GLY A 253 5.48 -4.54 -37.70
C GLY A 253 5.50 -3.53 -36.55
N ARG A 254 6.69 -2.99 -36.23
CA ARG A 254 6.84 -1.96 -35.20
C ARG A 254 6.12 -0.66 -35.56
N MET A 255 6.12 -0.27 -36.83
CA MET A 255 5.36 0.89 -37.32
C MET A 255 3.84 0.67 -37.25
N ALA A 256 3.36 -0.55 -37.46
CA ALA A 256 1.95 -0.90 -37.30
C ALA A 256 1.53 -0.81 -35.82
N THR A 257 2.36 -1.30 -34.89
CA THR A 257 2.16 -1.14 -33.45
C THR A 257 2.16 0.34 -33.04
N LEU A 258 3.09 1.15 -33.58
CA LEU A 258 3.11 2.59 -33.35
C LEU A 258 1.84 3.27 -33.88
N TRP A 259 1.40 2.90 -35.08
CA TRP A 259 0.20 3.50 -35.67
C TRP A 259 -1.07 3.15 -34.89
N ARG A 260 -1.18 1.90 -34.40
CA ARG A 260 -2.24 1.49 -33.49
C ARG A 260 -2.23 2.34 -32.22
N ALA A 261 -1.10 2.39 -31.52
CA ALA A 261 -0.96 3.17 -30.28
C ALA A 261 -1.19 4.69 -30.50
N TRP A 262 -0.79 5.22 -31.67
CA TRP A 262 -1.03 6.62 -32.05
C TRP A 262 -2.52 6.96 -32.19
N GLY A 263 -3.33 6.00 -32.65
CA GLY A 263 -4.79 6.15 -32.75
C GLY A 263 -5.52 5.90 -31.44
N GLU A 264 -5.05 4.93 -30.63
CA GLU A 264 -5.62 4.60 -29.32
C GLU A 264 -5.36 5.69 -28.27
N HIS A 265 -4.22 6.37 -28.36
CA HIS A 265 -3.82 7.41 -27.40
C HIS A 265 -3.64 8.75 -28.10
N THR A 266 -4.69 9.58 -28.06
CA THR A 266 -4.75 10.88 -28.74
C THR A 266 -3.80 11.90 -28.14
N GLY A 267 -3.18 12.71 -29.01
CA GLY A 267 -2.37 13.87 -28.63
C GLY A 267 -2.14 14.76 -29.85
N THR A 268 -2.00 16.06 -29.61
CA THR A 268 -1.92 17.07 -30.65
C THR A 268 -0.49 17.55 -30.90
N ARG A 269 0.37 17.54 -29.87
CA ARG A 269 1.78 17.97 -29.94
C ARG A 269 2.65 16.85 -29.40
N SER A 270 3.21 16.06 -30.33
CA SER A 270 3.94 14.83 -30.01
C SER A 270 5.45 14.98 -30.11
N ILE A 271 6.20 14.40 -29.16
CA ILE A 271 7.64 14.20 -29.29
C ILE A 271 7.95 12.71 -29.39
N VAL A 272 8.77 12.32 -30.38
CA VAL A 272 9.10 10.91 -30.66
C VAL A 272 10.59 10.68 -30.49
N PHE A 273 10.98 9.93 -29.46
CA PHE A 273 12.38 9.62 -29.18
C PHE A 273 12.81 8.35 -29.93
N CYS A 274 13.76 8.53 -30.86
CA CYS A 274 14.26 7.47 -31.74
C CYS A 274 15.69 7.04 -31.33
N CYS A 275 16.06 5.80 -31.64
CA CYS A 275 17.36 5.22 -31.25
C CYS A 275 18.55 5.67 -32.13
N SER A 276 18.31 6.14 -33.35
CA SER A 276 19.34 6.62 -34.27
C SER A 276 18.78 7.62 -35.27
N ILE A 277 19.65 8.35 -35.97
CA ILE A 277 19.26 9.29 -37.03
C ILE A 277 18.50 8.56 -38.15
N ALA A 278 19.00 7.40 -38.58
CA ALA A 278 18.34 6.58 -39.59
C ALA A 278 16.93 6.17 -39.15
N HIS A 279 16.76 5.77 -37.90
CA HIS A 279 15.46 5.42 -37.35
C HIS A 279 14.52 6.65 -37.24
N ALA A 280 15.03 7.83 -36.85
CA ALA A 280 14.23 9.04 -36.79
C ALA A 280 13.70 9.48 -38.16
N LEU A 281 14.53 9.39 -39.19
CA LEU A 281 14.13 9.66 -40.57
C LEU A 281 13.08 8.63 -41.06
N TYR A 282 13.32 7.35 -40.79
CA TYR A 282 12.39 6.27 -41.12
C TYR A 282 11.00 6.48 -40.49
N VAL A 283 10.94 6.78 -39.19
CA VAL A 283 9.69 7.05 -38.47
C VAL A 283 9.00 8.30 -39.01
N ARG A 284 9.73 9.40 -39.22
CA ARG A 284 9.21 10.64 -39.82
C ARG A 284 8.53 10.33 -41.17
N ASP A 285 9.19 9.60 -42.05
CA ASP A 285 8.68 9.36 -43.41
C ASP A 285 7.43 8.48 -43.38
N ARG A 286 7.37 7.47 -42.50
CA ARG A 286 6.19 6.61 -42.32
C ARG A 286 5.00 7.31 -41.66
N LEU A 287 5.25 8.29 -40.79
CA LEU A 287 4.21 9.14 -40.21
C LEU A 287 3.71 10.17 -41.23
N ARG A 288 4.60 10.81 -42.00
CA ARG A 288 4.23 11.71 -43.10
C ARG A 288 3.37 11.01 -44.15
N ALA A 289 3.71 9.78 -44.52
CA ALA A 289 2.91 8.98 -45.45
C ALA A 289 1.48 8.72 -44.97
N ARG A 290 1.23 8.85 -43.66
CA ARG A 290 -0.10 8.73 -43.03
C ARG A 290 -0.74 10.09 -42.70
N GLY A 291 -0.19 11.18 -43.22
CA GLY A 291 -0.74 12.54 -43.10
C GLY A 291 -0.31 13.33 -41.87
N VAL A 292 0.63 12.84 -41.05
CA VAL A 292 1.13 13.56 -39.88
C VAL A 292 2.12 14.66 -40.30
N ARG A 293 1.93 15.90 -39.82
CA ARG A 293 2.88 16.99 -40.02
C ARG A 293 4.05 16.82 -39.03
N VAL A 294 5.13 16.21 -39.49
CA VAL A 294 6.26 15.83 -38.63
C VAL A 294 7.61 16.23 -39.22
N ASN A 295 8.52 16.68 -38.36
CA ASN A 295 9.93 16.93 -38.68
C ASN A 295 10.85 15.98 -37.89
N ALA A 296 12.11 15.82 -38.34
CA ALA A 296 13.14 15.09 -37.63
C ALA A 296 14.31 16.03 -37.28
N VAL A 297 14.62 16.13 -35.99
CA VAL A 297 15.67 17.03 -35.46
C VAL A 297 16.79 16.21 -34.82
N PHE A 298 18.02 16.37 -35.32
CA PHE A 298 19.22 15.64 -34.88
C PHE A 298 20.52 16.41 -35.18
N ALA A 299 21.66 15.97 -34.62
CA ALA A 299 22.91 16.74 -34.55
C ALA A 299 23.83 16.44 -35.73
N ALA A 300 23.29 16.49 -36.95
CA ALA A 300 24.01 16.19 -38.17
C ALA A 300 23.40 16.92 -39.38
N GLU A 301 24.12 16.90 -40.51
CA GLU A 301 23.60 17.39 -41.78
C GLU A 301 22.32 16.62 -42.18
N GLY A 302 21.35 17.34 -42.74
CA GLY A 302 20.03 16.78 -43.09
C GLY A 302 18.97 16.87 -41.99
N SER A 303 19.29 17.46 -40.83
CA SER A 303 18.31 17.79 -39.78
C SER A 303 17.38 18.92 -40.21
N ASP A 304 16.11 18.84 -39.82
CA ASP A 304 15.20 19.98 -39.88
C ASP A 304 15.65 21.07 -38.89
N PRO A 305 15.37 22.38 -39.13
CA PRO A 305 15.79 23.46 -38.25
C PRO A 305 15.19 23.33 -36.85
N ARG A 306 16.05 23.22 -35.82
CA ARG A 306 15.64 22.97 -34.43
C ARG A 306 14.70 24.05 -33.88
N ILE A 307 15.08 25.32 -34.02
CA ILE A 307 14.35 26.45 -33.42
C ILE A 307 12.96 26.58 -34.06
N ASP A 308 12.90 26.51 -35.39
CA ASP A 308 11.63 26.63 -36.11
C ASP A 308 10.74 25.41 -35.88
N SER A 309 11.30 24.19 -35.89
CA SER A 309 10.51 22.97 -35.59
C SER A 309 9.90 23.00 -34.18
N LEU A 310 10.61 23.52 -33.18
CA LEU A 310 10.06 23.67 -31.83
C LEU A 310 8.99 24.77 -31.74
N ARG A 311 9.18 25.88 -32.45
CA ARG A 311 8.18 26.96 -32.55
C ARG A 311 6.91 26.48 -33.26
N ASP A 312 7.07 25.72 -34.33
CA ASP A 312 5.98 25.17 -35.13
C ASP A 312 5.22 24.08 -34.38
N LEU A 313 5.93 23.26 -33.58
CA LEU A 313 5.29 22.33 -32.65
C LEU A 313 4.49 23.08 -31.57
N ALA A 314 5.07 24.13 -30.98
CA ALA A 314 4.39 24.93 -29.95
C ALA A 314 3.12 25.63 -30.47
N SER A 315 3.15 26.14 -31.71
CA SER A 315 1.99 26.78 -32.36
C SER A 315 0.97 25.80 -32.94
N GLY A 316 1.29 24.51 -33.02
CA GLY A 316 0.45 23.49 -33.66
C GLY A 316 0.51 23.48 -35.19
N ALA A 317 1.51 24.14 -35.79
CA ALA A 317 1.83 24.01 -37.22
C ALA A 317 2.45 22.63 -37.55
N LEU A 318 3.11 22.00 -36.57
CA LEU A 318 3.53 20.60 -36.60
C LEU A 318 2.74 19.79 -35.57
N ASP A 319 2.42 18.54 -35.92
CA ASP A 319 1.81 17.55 -35.02
C ASP A 319 2.87 16.79 -34.21
N ALA A 320 4.08 16.63 -34.76
CA ALA A 320 5.14 15.88 -34.12
C ALA A 320 6.56 16.30 -34.48
N VAL A 321 7.51 15.98 -33.58
CA VAL A 321 8.95 16.05 -33.88
C VAL A 321 9.62 14.74 -33.46
N CYS A 322 10.30 14.09 -34.42
CA CYS A 322 11.17 12.94 -34.18
C CYS A 322 12.57 13.41 -33.78
N ALA A 323 13.16 12.79 -32.76
CA ALA A 323 14.37 13.29 -32.13
C ALA A 323 15.38 12.22 -31.75
N VAL A 324 16.65 12.57 -31.87
CA VAL A 324 17.80 11.73 -31.48
C VAL A 324 18.76 12.58 -30.66
N ASP A 325 18.88 12.26 -29.37
CA ASP A 325 19.84 12.81 -28.37
C ASP A 325 19.89 14.33 -28.15
N LEU A 326 19.29 15.15 -29.00
CA LEU A 326 19.32 16.62 -28.96
C LEU A 326 18.33 17.27 -27.99
N PHE A 327 17.40 16.47 -27.52
CA PHE A 327 16.23 16.90 -26.76
C PHE A 327 16.21 16.36 -25.33
N ASN A 328 17.31 15.72 -24.94
CA ASN A 328 17.52 15.27 -23.59
C ASN A 328 17.69 16.46 -22.64
N GLU A 329 18.20 17.61 -23.13
CA GLU A 329 18.40 18.85 -22.37
C GLU A 329 18.03 20.11 -23.20
N GLY A 330 17.27 21.05 -22.61
CA GLY A 330 17.06 22.39 -23.18
C GLY A 330 15.79 22.68 -24.00
N ILE A 331 14.88 21.72 -24.25
CA ILE A 331 13.55 22.05 -24.83
C ILE A 331 12.64 22.64 -23.75
N ASP A 332 12.02 23.78 -24.08
CA ASP A 332 10.93 24.38 -23.30
C ASP A 332 9.68 24.54 -24.18
N VAL A 333 8.88 23.48 -24.28
CA VAL A 333 7.57 23.52 -24.96
C VAL A 333 6.53 22.94 -24.00
N PRO A 334 5.91 23.76 -23.14
CA PRO A 334 4.89 23.31 -22.20
C PRO A 334 3.65 22.69 -22.87
N ALA A 335 3.41 22.99 -24.15
CA ALA A 335 2.26 22.50 -24.91
C ALA A 335 2.33 21.02 -25.34
N ILE A 336 3.44 20.31 -25.08
CA ILE A 336 3.56 18.87 -25.40
C ILE A 336 2.56 18.06 -24.58
N ASP A 337 1.71 17.28 -25.25
CA ASP A 337 0.67 16.43 -24.65
C ASP A 337 0.85 14.93 -24.98
N ARG A 338 1.81 14.57 -25.85
CA ARG A 338 2.16 13.18 -26.12
C ARG A 338 3.66 12.94 -26.25
N VAL A 339 4.16 11.92 -25.56
CA VAL A 339 5.56 11.47 -25.58
C VAL A 339 5.61 10.03 -26.06
N ILE A 340 6.40 9.75 -27.10
CA ILE A 340 6.56 8.40 -27.65
C ILE A 340 8.01 7.97 -27.52
N MET A 341 8.24 6.83 -26.88
CA MET A 341 9.55 6.24 -26.61
C MET A 341 9.77 5.01 -27.49
N LEU A 342 10.41 5.20 -28.64
CA LEU A 342 10.75 4.13 -29.59
C LEU A 342 12.20 3.64 -29.45
N ARG A 343 12.91 4.13 -28.43
CA ARG A 343 14.25 3.67 -28.11
C ARG A 343 14.25 2.98 -26.76
N PRO A 344 15.11 1.97 -26.57
CA PRO A 344 15.49 1.62 -25.23
C PRO A 344 16.24 2.82 -24.61
N THR A 345 15.56 3.63 -23.80
CA THR A 345 16.21 4.57 -22.90
C THR A 345 16.94 3.78 -21.81
N GLU A 346 18.25 3.65 -21.97
CA GLU A 346 19.16 2.85 -21.14
C GLU A 346 19.39 3.44 -19.74
N SER A 347 19.03 4.71 -19.55
CA SER A 347 19.17 5.43 -18.28
C SER A 347 17.82 5.89 -17.74
N SER A 348 17.50 5.53 -16.49
CA SER A 348 16.31 5.99 -15.77
C SER A 348 16.26 7.50 -15.60
N VAL A 349 17.42 8.16 -15.46
CA VAL A 349 17.52 9.62 -15.42
C VAL A 349 17.09 10.22 -16.74
N LEU A 350 17.62 9.69 -17.85
CA LEU A 350 17.26 10.16 -19.16
C LEU A 350 15.77 9.94 -19.43
N PHE A 351 15.24 8.81 -18.99
CA PHE A 351 13.81 8.49 -19.09
C PHE A 351 12.95 9.52 -18.32
N LEU A 352 13.29 9.83 -17.06
CA LEU A 352 12.57 10.84 -16.27
C LEU A 352 12.75 12.25 -16.82
N GLN A 353 13.91 12.59 -17.36
CA GLN A 353 14.14 13.87 -18.03
C GLN A 353 13.27 14.00 -19.28
N GLN A 354 13.17 12.95 -20.10
CA GLN A 354 12.30 12.89 -21.28
C GLN A 354 10.83 12.99 -20.89
N LEU A 355 10.39 12.24 -19.87
CA LEU A 355 9.05 12.30 -19.32
C LEU A 355 8.73 13.71 -18.80
N GLY A 356 9.59 14.26 -17.95
CA GLY A 356 9.42 15.57 -17.31
C GLY A 356 9.35 16.76 -18.29
N ARG A 357 9.70 16.58 -19.56
CA ARG A 357 9.46 17.59 -20.61
C ARG A 357 7.98 17.70 -20.95
N GLY A 358 7.29 16.56 -21.02
CA GLY A 358 5.85 16.52 -21.24
C GLY A 358 5.07 17.06 -20.05
N LEU A 359 5.56 16.86 -18.82
CA LEU A 359 4.80 17.14 -17.59
C LEU A 359 4.61 18.62 -17.24
N ARG A 360 5.21 19.58 -17.95
CA ARG A 360 5.07 21.02 -17.59
C ARG A 360 3.62 21.48 -17.73
N ALA A 361 3.03 22.12 -16.73
CA ALA A 361 1.65 22.61 -16.85
C ALA A 361 1.49 23.63 -18.00
N SER A 362 0.35 23.59 -18.69
CA SER A 362 -0.07 24.53 -19.74
C SER A 362 -1.59 24.67 -19.72
N HIS A 363 -2.11 25.85 -20.09
CA HIS A 363 -3.55 26.14 -20.02
C HIS A 363 -4.41 25.18 -20.85
N ASP A 364 -3.89 24.73 -22.00
CA ASP A 364 -4.63 23.89 -22.94
C ASP A 364 -4.29 22.39 -22.79
N LYS A 365 -3.68 22.00 -21.66
CA LYS A 365 -3.23 20.63 -21.43
C LYS A 365 -3.77 20.06 -20.12
N GLU A 366 -4.59 19.02 -20.25
CA GLU A 366 -5.14 18.27 -19.11
C GLU A 366 -4.20 17.18 -18.62
N SER A 367 -3.59 16.41 -19.54
CA SER A 367 -2.67 15.32 -19.20
C SER A 367 -1.67 15.05 -20.33
N VAL A 368 -0.71 14.17 -20.07
CA VAL A 368 0.31 13.74 -21.03
C VAL A 368 0.19 12.25 -21.30
N ALA A 369 -0.04 11.85 -22.56
CA ALA A 369 0.02 10.46 -22.96
C ALA A 369 1.48 10.03 -23.21
N VAL A 370 1.94 8.95 -22.58
CA VAL A 370 3.30 8.42 -22.72
C VAL A 370 3.20 7.01 -23.28
N ILE A 371 3.71 6.79 -24.48
CA ILE A 371 3.70 5.49 -25.16
C ILE A 371 5.13 4.95 -25.15
N ASP A 372 5.38 3.84 -24.46
CA ASP A 372 6.71 3.24 -24.33
C ASP A 372 6.71 1.79 -24.85
N PHE A 373 7.66 1.48 -25.73
CA PHE A 373 7.80 0.15 -26.32
C PHE A 373 8.68 -0.71 -25.40
N VAL A 374 8.06 -1.66 -24.69
CA VAL A 374 8.64 -2.48 -23.63
C VAL A 374 9.21 -3.78 -24.19
N GLY A 375 10.53 -3.97 -24.06
CA GLY A 375 11.26 -5.14 -24.53
C GLY A 375 11.72 -6.12 -23.44
N ASN A 376 12.32 -7.23 -23.86
CA ASN A 376 12.77 -8.34 -22.99
C ASN A 376 14.16 -8.12 -22.38
N HIS A 377 14.39 -6.93 -21.83
CA HIS A 377 15.67 -6.56 -21.22
C HIS A 377 15.44 -5.84 -19.88
N LYS A 378 16.37 -5.99 -18.92
CA LYS A 378 16.26 -5.42 -17.56
C LYS A 378 16.01 -3.91 -17.53
N VAL A 379 16.56 -3.18 -18.51
CA VAL A 379 16.36 -1.72 -18.66
C VAL A 379 14.88 -1.32 -18.66
N PHE A 380 14.00 -2.14 -19.23
CA PHE A 380 12.56 -1.86 -19.26
C PHE A 380 11.88 -2.12 -17.91
N LEU A 381 12.35 -3.11 -17.15
CA LEU A 381 11.92 -3.36 -15.78
C LEU A 381 12.24 -2.16 -14.88
N GLU A 382 13.42 -1.57 -15.04
CA GLU A 382 13.84 -0.40 -14.26
C GLU A 382 13.00 0.86 -14.57
N ARG A 383 12.56 1.06 -15.83
CA ARG A 383 11.64 2.17 -16.14
C ARG A 383 10.30 2.03 -15.44
N VAL A 384 9.73 0.83 -15.48
CA VAL A 384 8.47 0.53 -14.79
C VAL A 384 8.66 0.70 -13.28
N ARG A 385 9.78 0.22 -12.72
CA ARG A 385 10.13 0.46 -11.31
C ARG A 385 10.14 1.94 -10.95
N VAL A 386 10.79 2.76 -11.78
CA VAL A 386 10.89 4.20 -11.59
C VAL A 386 9.53 4.88 -11.73
N LEU A 387 8.70 4.53 -12.71
CA LEU A 387 7.35 5.09 -12.83
C LEU A 387 6.48 4.77 -11.63
N LEU A 388 6.55 3.53 -11.16
CA LEU A 388 5.87 3.09 -9.96
C LEU A 388 6.42 3.76 -8.69
N SER A 389 7.64 4.28 -8.72
CA SER A 389 8.20 5.07 -7.63
C SER A 389 7.71 6.54 -7.61
N LEU A 390 7.09 7.01 -8.71
CA LEU A 390 6.53 8.37 -8.80
C LEU A 390 5.15 8.50 -8.12
N GLY A 391 4.55 7.38 -7.74
CA GLY A 391 3.18 7.30 -7.21
C GLY A 391 3.04 7.61 -5.73
N GLY A 392 3.74 8.61 -5.20
CA GLY A 392 3.72 8.96 -3.77
C GLY A 392 4.32 7.89 -2.87
N ASP A 393 5.32 8.28 -2.07
CA ASP A 393 5.93 7.61 -0.89
C ASP A 393 6.16 6.07 -0.95
N ARG A 394 6.16 5.46 -2.14
CA ARG A 394 6.48 4.04 -2.38
C ARG A 394 7.43 3.91 -3.55
N ALA A 395 8.40 3.01 -3.42
CA ALA A 395 8.64 2.06 -4.50
C ALA A 395 7.47 1.08 -4.47
N ALA A 396 6.48 1.19 -5.37
CA ALA A 396 5.48 0.14 -5.45
C ALA A 396 6.22 -1.19 -5.68
N HIS A 397 5.85 -2.26 -4.96
CA HIS A 397 6.44 -3.57 -5.20
C HIS A 397 6.25 -3.91 -6.68
N VAL A 398 7.31 -3.75 -7.47
CA VAL A 398 7.31 -4.01 -8.92
C VAL A 398 6.78 -5.40 -9.17
N ARG A 399 7.17 -6.35 -8.32
CA ARG A 399 6.62 -7.69 -8.26
C ARG A 399 5.10 -7.72 -8.15
N GLY A 400 4.52 -7.04 -7.17
CA GLY A 400 3.07 -6.95 -6.98
C GLY A 400 2.36 -6.29 -8.16
N PHE A 401 2.94 -5.28 -8.80
CA PHE A 401 2.35 -4.65 -9.99
C PHE A 401 2.42 -5.54 -11.24
N LEU A 402 3.51 -6.29 -11.40
CA LEU A 402 3.72 -7.23 -12.50
C LEU A 402 2.91 -8.53 -12.32
N GLU A 403 2.70 -8.98 -11.08
CA GLU A 403 1.95 -10.20 -10.72
C GLU A 403 0.45 -9.94 -10.49
N SER A 404 0.01 -8.68 -10.31
CA SER A 404 -1.40 -8.34 -10.10
C SER A 404 -2.09 -7.71 -11.31
N THR A 405 -3.42 -7.82 -11.32
CA THR A 405 -4.30 -7.11 -12.26
C THR A 405 -4.76 -5.75 -11.73
N ARG A 406 -4.22 -5.29 -10.59
CA ARG A 406 -4.56 -3.99 -10.02
C ARG A 406 -3.83 -2.87 -10.77
N ALA A 407 -4.47 -1.71 -10.88
CA ALA A 407 -3.83 -0.51 -11.39
C ALA A 407 -2.69 -0.07 -10.45
N ALA A 408 -1.68 0.61 -11.00
CA ALA A 408 -0.66 1.25 -10.17
C ALA A 408 -1.33 2.33 -9.30
N GLU A 409 -1.01 2.34 -8.01
CA GLU A 409 -1.39 3.45 -7.13
C GLU A 409 -0.44 4.62 -7.40
N LEU A 410 -0.94 5.66 -8.08
CA LEU A 410 -0.19 6.85 -8.46
C LEU A 410 -0.92 8.13 -8.00
N ALA A 411 -0.29 9.29 -8.16
CA ALA A 411 -0.92 10.57 -7.91
C ALA A 411 -2.21 10.74 -8.73
N GLU A 412 -3.17 11.51 -8.21
CA GLU A 412 -4.46 11.73 -8.85
C GLU A 412 -4.30 12.18 -10.32
N GLY A 413 -5.04 11.53 -11.22
CA GLY A 413 -4.93 11.75 -12.66
C GLY A 413 -3.79 10.99 -13.36
N CYS A 414 -2.86 10.34 -12.63
CA CYS A 414 -1.79 9.56 -13.24
C CYS A 414 -2.16 8.08 -13.40
N SER A 415 -1.73 7.44 -14.48
CA SER A 415 -1.88 5.99 -14.69
C SER A 415 -0.63 5.35 -15.30
N VAL A 416 -0.37 4.10 -14.96
CA VAL A 416 0.62 3.23 -15.60
C VAL A 416 -0.08 1.94 -16.01
N GLU A 417 -0.21 1.74 -17.30
CA GLU A 417 -0.83 0.59 -17.94
C GLU A 417 0.22 -0.14 -18.77
N LEU A 418 0.29 -1.45 -18.61
CA LEU A 418 1.15 -2.31 -19.39
C LEU A 418 0.29 -3.36 -20.07
N GLU A 419 0.53 -3.61 -21.36
CA GLU A 419 -0.05 -4.75 -22.06
C GLU A 419 0.30 -6.06 -21.34
N LEU A 420 -0.58 -7.05 -21.43
CA LEU A 420 -0.43 -8.32 -20.71
C LEU A 420 0.88 -9.02 -21.09
N GLU A 421 1.21 -9.01 -22.38
CA GLU A 421 2.46 -9.57 -22.91
C GLU A 421 3.68 -8.84 -22.34
N ALA A 422 3.63 -7.51 -22.24
CA ALA A 422 4.69 -6.70 -21.63
C ALA A 422 4.84 -6.98 -20.12
N LYS A 423 3.73 -7.11 -19.37
CA LYS A 423 3.76 -7.49 -17.94
C LYS A 423 4.40 -8.86 -17.73
N GLN A 424 3.99 -9.86 -18.51
CA GLN A 424 4.53 -11.22 -18.42
C GLN A 424 6.02 -11.26 -18.75
N LEU A 425 6.45 -10.47 -19.74
CA LEU A 425 7.84 -10.33 -20.13
C LEU A 425 8.69 -9.78 -18.99
N LEU A 426 8.24 -8.71 -18.34
CA LEU A 426 8.95 -8.09 -17.21
C LEU A 426 8.93 -8.96 -15.94
N ALA A 427 7.85 -9.69 -15.66
CA ALA A 427 7.74 -10.56 -14.48
C ALA A 427 8.80 -11.68 -14.47
N ARG A 428 9.17 -12.21 -15.65
CA ARG A 428 10.22 -13.23 -15.80
C ARG A 428 11.61 -12.73 -15.38
N LEU A 429 11.80 -11.42 -15.29
CA LEU A 429 13.09 -10.79 -14.96
C LEU A 429 13.28 -10.57 -13.43
N TYR A 430 12.30 -10.89 -12.55
CA TYR A 430 12.31 -10.53 -11.11
C TYR A 430 12.42 -11.76 -10.14
N LYS A 431 13.49 -11.90 -9.30
CA LYS A 431 13.66 -13.02 -8.30
C LYS A 431 14.50 -12.72 -7.00
N SER A 432 13.94 -13.04 -5.81
CA SER A 432 14.52 -13.54 -4.51
C SER A 432 15.31 -12.65 -3.48
N GLY A 433 15.17 -13.00 -2.17
CA GLY A 433 15.59 -12.29 -0.93
C GLY A 433 16.68 -12.97 -0.03
N GLY A 434 17.33 -12.27 0.93
CA GLY A 434 18.44 -12.76 1.79
C GLY A 434 19.86 -12.22 1.44
N ALA A 435 20.94 -12.94 1.77
CA ALA A 435 22.28 -12.64 1.20
C ALA A 435 22.22 -12.66 -0.34
N ASP A 436 21.38 -13.53 -0.90
CA ASP A 436 21.04 -13.59 -2.31
C ASP A 436 20.40 -12.28 -2.83
N GLU A 437 19.69 -11.55 -1.97
CA GLU A 437 19.14 -10.22 -2.30
C GLU A 437 20.22 -9.16 -2.36
N VAL A 438 21.16 -9.19 -1.42
CA VAL A 438 22.25 -8.22 -1.37
C VAL A 438 23.23 -8.49 -2.52
N GLU A 439 23.53 -9.74 -2.83
CA GLU A 439 24.31 -10.13 -4.01
C GLU A 439 23.59 -9.75 -5.31
N ARG A 440 22.28 -10.01 -5.40
CA ARG A 440 21.48 -9.61 -6.54
C ARG A 440 21.44 -8.10 -6.69
N ALA A 441 21.17 -7.37 -5.62
CA ALA A 441 21.16 -5.92 -5.60
C ALA A 441 22.53 -5.37 -5.99
N TYR A 442 23.62 -5.94 -5.47
CA TYR A 442 24.96 -5.58 -5.89
C TYR A 442 25.17 -5.76 -7.39
N ARG A 443 24.84 -6.94 -7.94
CA ARG A 443 24.97 -7.21 -9.38
C ARG A 443 24.06 -6.31 -10.21
N GLU A 444 22.84 -6.04 -9.76
CA GLU A 444 21.91 -5.10 -10.40
C GLU A 444 22.45 -3.67 -10.40
N LEU A 445 22.94 -3.18 -9.26
CA LEU A 445 23.56 -1.85 -9.16
C LEU A 445 24.82 -1.77 -10.02
N ARG A 446 25.67 -2.80 -10.06
CA ARG A 446 26.85 -2.84 -10.94
C ARG A 446 26.44 -2.78 -12.41
N ASP A 447 25.44 -3.59 -12.77
CA ASP A 447 24.87 -3.65 -14.12
C ASP A 447 24.25 -2.29 -14.52
N GLU A 448 23.81 -1.46 -13.57
CA GLU A 448 23.33 -0.07 -13.78
C GLU A 448 24.44 1.01 -13.75
N GLN A 449 25.50 0.77 -12.96
CA GLN A 449 26.64 1.60 -12.49
C GLN A 449 27.78 1.94 -13.48
N ASP A 450 28.36 0.89 -14.05
CA ASP A 450 29.63 0.78 -14.87
C ASP A 450 30.82 0.93 -13.97
N ASP A 451 30.49 0.90 -12.71
CA ASP A 451 31.37 0.99 -11.62
C ASP A 451 30.84 0.04 -10.58
N ARG A 452 31.78 -0.40 -9.78
CA ARG A 452 31.56 -1.27 -8.66
C ARG A 452 30.70 -0.54 -7.62
N PRO A 453 29.54 -1.10 -7.22
CA PRO A 453 28.76 -0.54 -6.11
C PRO A 453 29.53 -0.61 -4.80
N THR A 454 29.36 0.41 -3.96
CA THR A 454 29.99 0.46 -2.65
C THR A 454 29.10 -0.10 -1.54
N ALA A 455 29.72 -0.52 -0.44
CA ALA A 455 28.97 -0.94 0.76
C ALA A 455 28.03 0.16 1.27
N GLY A 456 28.46 1.43 1.23
CA GLY A 456 27.64 2.58 1.62
C GLY A 456 26.41 2.78 0.73
N GLN A 457 26.56 2.56 -0.58
CA GLN A 457 25.43 2.62 -1.53
C GLN A 457 24.39 1.54 -1.24
N LEU A 458 24.82 0.30 -0.98
CA LEU A 458 23.91 -0.78 -0.58
C LEU A 458 23.23 -0.50 0.76
N GLN A 459 23.95 0.07 1.74
CA GLN A 459 23.36 0.43 3.04
C GLN A 459 22.28 1.51 2.90
N ARG A 460 22.50 2.53 2.07
CA ARG A 460 21.50 3.57 1.77
C ARG A 460 20.33 3.05 0.92
N ALA A 461 20.51 1.91 0.27
CA ALA A 461 19.46 1.19 -0.44
C ALA A 461 18.52 0.39 0.48
N GLY A 462 18.85 0.29 1.77
CA GLY A 462 18.16 -0.62 2.70
C GLY A 462 18.69 -2.04 2.67
N TYR A 463 19.73 -2.35 1.88
CA TYR A 463 20.40 -3.65 1.95
C TYR A 463 21.41 -3.66 3.09
N LEU A 464 21.72 -4.86 3.59
CA LEU A 464 22.65 -5.06 4.68
C LEU A 464 23.92 -5.76 4.17
N PRO A 465 24.96 -5.02 3.74
CA PRO A 465 26.25 -5.61 3.36
C PRO A 465 26.83 -6.54 4.42
N SER A 466 26.51 -6.29 5.70
CA SER A 466 26.91 -7.15 6.82
C SER A 466 26.47 -8.61 6.69
N THR A 467 25.36 -8.87 6.00
CA THR A 467 24.83 -10.24 5.77
C THR A 467 25.68 -11.05 4.81
N LEU A 468 26.50 -10.41 3.98
CA LEU A 468 27.41 -11.09 3.06
C LEU A 468 28.60 -11.73 3.78
N ARG A 469 28.95 -11.25 4.99
CA ARG A 469 30.13 -11.73 5.73
C ARG A 469 30.05 -13.20 6.12
N ASP A 470 28.86 -13.69 6.45
CA ASP A 470 28.70 -15.10 6.85
C ASP A 470 29.05 -16.05 5.69
N ARG A 471 28.88 -15.60 4.44
CA ARG A 471 29.17 -16.37 3.23
C ARG A 471 30.55 -16.09 2.65
N HIS A 472 30.95 -14.82 2.61
CA HIS A 472 32.15 -14.35 1.90
C HIS A 472 33.30 -13.91 2.80
N GLY A 473 33.11 -13.84 4.13
CA GLY A 473 34.11 -13.43 5.11
C GLY A 473 34.16 -11.94 5.40
N SER A 474 34.22 -11.11 4.36
CA SER A 474 34.23 -9.64 4.43
C SER A 474 33.63 -9.00 3.18
N TRP A 475 33.31 -7.71 3.24
CA TRP A 475 32.78 -6.97 2.09
C TRP A 475 33.71 -7.06 0.87
N PHE A 476 35.00 -6.80 1.04
CA PHE A 476 35.94 -6.80 -0.09
C PHE A 476 36.31 -8.20 -0.58
N GLU A 477 36.15 -9.24 0.23
CA GLU A 477 36.26 -10.63 -0.26
C GLU A 477 35.08 -11.00 -1.16
N PHE A 478 33.86 -10.54 -0.85
CA PHE A 478 32.72 -10.65 -1.75
C PHE A 478 32.96 -9.92 -3.07
N VAL A 479 33.41 -8.66 -3.01
CA VAL A 479 33.71 -7.87 -4.23
C VAL A 479 34.80 -8.53 -5.07
N LYS A 480 35.83 -9.09 -4.42
CA LYS A 480 36.87 -9.86 -5.11
C LYS A 480 36.29 -11.10 -5.80
N HIS A 481 35.36 -11.79 -5.16
CA HIS A 481 34.65 -12.93 -5.73
C HIS A 481 33.81 -12.55 -6.95
N GLU A 482 33.22 -11.35 -6.97
CA GLU A 482 32.52 -10.79 -8.14
C GLU A 482 33.45 -10.28 -9.26
N HIS A 483 34.78 -10.38 -9.07
CA HIS A 483 35.82 -9.90 -9.98
C HIS A 483 35.83 -8.38 -10.21
N ASP A 484 35.31 -7.61 -9.25
CA ASP A 484 35.16 -6.15 -9.36
C ASP A 484 36.26 -5.36 -8.61
N LEU A 485 37.32 -6.02 -8.15
CA LEU A 485 38.53 -5.35 -7.65
C LEU A 485 39.59 -5.25 -8.74
N ASP A 486 40.23 -4.09 -8.86
CA ASP A 486 41.39 -3.92 -9.73
C ASP A 486 42.66 -4.61 -9.17
N ALA A 487 43.72 -4.69 -9.97
CA ALA A 487 44.96 -5.36 -9.56
C ALA A 487 45.63 -4.73 -8.33
N ALA A 488 45.52 -3.40 -8.17
CA ALA A 488 46.07 -2.69 -7.02
C ALA A 488 45.21 -2.92 -5.77
N GLU A 489 43.89 -2.95 -5.90
CA GLU A 489 42.94 -3.27 -4.84
C GLU A 489 43.06 -4.73 -4.37
N ILE A 490 43.27 -5.68 -5.28
CA ILE A 490 43.54 -7.08 -4.93
C ILE A 490 44.84 -7.21 -4.12
N ALA A 491 45.90 -6.50 -4.52
CA ALA A 491 47.17 -6.48 -3.80
C ALA A 491 47.01 -5.77 -2.43
N ALA A 492 46.29 -4.64 -2.38
CA ALA A 492 45.98 -3.94 -1.14
C ALA A 492 45.18 -4.82 -0.17
N LEU A 493 44.18 -5.55 -0.66
CA LEU A 493 43.39 -6.49 0.14
C LEU A 493 44.27 -7.61 0.70
N ALA A 494 45.17 -8.18 -0.10
CA ALA A 494 46.07 -9.24 0.35
C ALA A 494 47.04 -8.76 1.45
N GLU A 495 47.53 -7.53 1.36
CA GLU A 495 48.45 -6.95 2.35
C GLU A 495 47.73 -6.44 3.62
N ALA A 496 46.52 -5.87 3.46
CA ALA A 496 45.82 -5.11 4.51
C ALA A 496 44.50 -5.76 4.98
N GLN A 497 44.22 -7.03 4.66
CA GLN A 497 42.96 -7.72 4.99
C GLN A 497 42.56 -7.55 6.46
N GLY A 498 43.50 -7.72 7.39
CA GLY A 498 43.25 -7.58 8.82
C GLY A 498 42.84 -6.15 9.22
N PHE A 499 43.39 -5.13 8.56
CA PHE A 499 43.06 -3.74 8.84
C PHE A 499 41.69 -3.37 8.27
N LEU A 500 41.42 -3.76 7.03
CA LEU A 500 40.12 -3.55 6.38
C LEU A 500 38.99 -4.21 7.19
N ARG A 501 39.20 -5.43 7.68
CA ARG A 501 38.24 -6.14 8.54
C ARG A 501 38.04 -5.45 9.89
N GLU A 502 39.09 -4.88 10.48
CA GLU A 502 38.97 -4.08 11.70
C GLU A 502 38.12 -2.84 11.44
N VAL A 503 38.34 -2.10 10.34
CA VAL A 503 37.52 -0.92 9.99
C VAL A 503 36.05 -1.30 9.75
N GLU A 504 35.80 -2.40 9.02
CA GLU A 504 34.44 -2.89 8.72
C GLU A 504 33.65 -3.29 9.99
N THR A 505 34.33 -3.87 10.98
CA THR A 505 33.69 -4.44 12.18
C THR A 505 33.88 -3.62 13.46
N THR A 506 34.61 -2.50 13.37
CA THR A 506 34.91 -1.63 14.52
C THR A 506 33.64 -1.20 15.25
N GLU A 507 33.60 -1.38 16.56
CA GLU A 507 32.51 -0.89 17.41
C GLU A 507 32.41 0.64 17.32
N MET A 508 31.21 1.10 16.98
CA MET A 508 30.84 2.50 16.80
C MET A 508 29.95 2.97 17.95
N THR A 509 30.45 3.04 19.18
CA THR A 509 29.71 3.68 20.30
C THR A 509 29.71 5.21 20.19
N LYS A 510 30.75 5.77 19.58
CA LYS A 510 30.88 7.15 19.13
C LYS A 510 31.53 7.16 17.75
N CYS A 511 31.34 8.23 16.97
CA CYS A 511 31.85 8.32 15.59
C CYS A 511 33.36 8.62 15.47
N PHE A 512 34.06 8.99 16.54
CA PHE A 512 35.41 9.58 16.50
C PHE A 512 36.45 8.75 15.73
N LYS A 513 36.35 7.41 15.72
CA LYS A 513 37.28 6.54 15.01
C LYS A 513 37.20 6.74 13.50
N MET A 514 35.97 6.76 12.96
CA MET A 514 35.72 6.96 11.53
C MET A 514 36.04 8.39 11.12
N ILE A 515 35.69 9.38 11.94
CA ILE A 515 36.05 10.79 11.70
C ILE A 515 37.57 10.98 11.61
N THR A 516 38.35 10.27 12.44
CA THR A 516 39.82 10.35 12.38
C THR A 516 40.36 9.78 11.07
N LEU A 517 39.80 8.66 10.61
CA LEU A 517 40.16 8.08 9.31
C LEU A 517 39.74 9.00 8.16
N GLU A 518 38.54 9.55 8.21
CA GLU A 518 38.03 10.51 7.21
C GLU A 518 38.91 11.76 7.12
N ALA A 519 39.34 12.32 8.25
CA ALA A 519 40.24 13.47 8.29
C ALA A 519 41.62 13.18 7.68
N LEU A 520 42.14 11.97 7.85
CA LEU A 520 43.38 11.53 7.19
C LEU A 520 43.18 11.33 5.69
N LEU A 521 42.02 10.79 5.28
CA LEU A 521 41.69 10.54 3.88
C LEU A 521 41.39 11.82 3.08
N GLU A 522 40.73 12.82 3.66
CA GLU A 522 40.51 14.14 3.05
C GLU A 522 41.84 14.89 2.83
N ALA A 523 42.84 14.62 3.66
CA ALA A 523 44.16 15.25 3.58
C ALA A 523 45.19 14.46 2.77
N ASP A 524 44.78 13.33 2.17
CA ASP A 524 45.66 12.39 1.47
C ASP A 524 46.89 11.96 2.32
N ALA A 525 46.64 11.77 3.62
CA ALA A 525 47.68 11.61 4.64
C ALA A 525 47.50 10.34 5.48
N LEU A 526 46.76 9.35 4.97
CA LEU A 526 46.53 8.07 5.65
C LEU A 526 47.85 7.38 6.02
N VAL A 527 48.84 7.42 5.12
CA VAL A 527 50.13 6.76 5.30
C VAL A 527 51.19 7.71 5.87
N THR A 528 51.31 8.90 5.29
CA THR A 528 52.31 9.91 5.68
C THR A 528 52.02 10.52 7.05
N GLY A 529 50.77 10.43 7.50
CA GLY A 529 50.30 10.96 8.77
C GLY A 529 50.18 12.47 8.78
N LEU A 530 49.29 12.98 9.63
CA LEU A 530 49.14 14.41 9.92
C LEU A 530 49.71 14.76 11.29
N PRO A 531 50.22 15.99 11.47
CA PRO A 531 50.42 16.54 12.80
C PRO A 531 49.14 16.43 13.63
N LEU A 532 49.24 16.05 14.90
CA LEU A 532 48.07 15.83 15.76
C LEU A 532 47.18 17.08 15.84
N ARG A 533 47.80 18.27 15.75
CA ARG A 533 47.09 19.55 15.68
C ARG A 533 46.18 19.65 14.47
N ASP A 534 46.75 19.43 13.29
CA ASP A 534 46.01 19.57 12.02
C ASP A 534 44.93 18.49 11.90
N LEU A 535 45.22 17.27 12.36
CA LEU A 535 44.27 16.18 12.40
C LEU A 535 43.06 16.50 13.30
N ALA A 536 43.30 17.07 14.49
CA ALA A 536 42.24 17.50 15.39
C ALA A 536 41.38 18.61 14.75
N LEU A 537 42.00 19.65 14.20
CA LEU A 537 41.28 20.76 13.57
C LEU A 537 40.43 20.32 12.37
N ARG A 538 40.95 19.42 11.53
CA ARG A 538 40.18 18.83 10.41
C ARG A 538 39.01 18.00 10.91
N SER A 539 39.23 17.20 11.96
CA SER A 539 38.17 16.40 12.56
C SER A 539 37.05 17.25 13.16
N HIS A 540 37.39 18.42 13.72
CA HIS A 540 36.41 19.41 14.19
C HIS A 540 35.58 19.97 13.04
N ALA A 541 36.23 20.32 11.93
CA ALA A 541 35.54 20.81 10.74
C ALA A 541 34.57 19.77 10.18
N LEU A 542 34.97 18.49 10.12
CA LEU A 542 34.10 17.37 9.73
C LEU A 542 32.88 17.23 10.65
N LEU A 543 33.09 17.19 11.96
CA LEU A 543 32.01 17.07 12.93
C LEU A 543 31.02 18.24 12.84
N ARG A 544 31.49 19.47 12.63
CA ARG A 544 30.65 20.66 12.46
C ARG A 544 29.73 20.64 11.24
N ARG A 545 30.02 19.80 10.25
CA ARG A 545 29.10 19.62 9.10
C ARG A 545 27.83 18.87 9.51
N SER A 546 27.91 18.06 10.57
CA SER A 546 26.86 17.13 11.00
C SER A 546 26.60 17.26 12.51
N PRO A 547 25.58 18.06 12.93
CA PRO A 547 25.22 18.26 14.33
C PRO A 547 25.00 16.96 15.12
N GLU A 548 24.46 15.94 14.46
CA GLU A 548 24.20 14.62 15.02
C GLU A 548 25.48 13.85 15.39
N LEU A 549 26.54 13.99 14.59
CA LEU A 549 27.86 13.44 14.90
C LEU A 549 28.58 14.31 15.93
N PHE A 550 28.44 15.64 15.82
CA PHE A 550 29.03 16.57 16.78
C PHE A 550 28.45 16.40 18.19
N ALA A 551 27.23 15.85 18.30
CA ALA A 551 26.61 15.48 19.56
C ALA A 551 27.39 14.40 20.36
N ASP A 552 28.31 13.65 19.73
CA ASP A 552 29.18 12.67 20.43
C ASP A 552 30.33 13.34 21.21
N VAL A 553 30.66 14.58 20.86
CA VAL A 553 31.62 15.42 21.59
C VAL A 553 30.96 15.88 22.88
N ALA A 554 31.68 15.83 23.99
CA ALA A 554 31.15 16.32 25.26
C ALA A 554 30.89 17.83 25.21
N GLU A 555 29.88 18.29 25.94
CA GLU A 555 29.35 19.65 25.82
C GLU A 555 30.41 20.74 26.09
N ALA A 556 31.32 20.47 27.03
CA ALA A 556 32.41 21.40 27.38
C ALA A 556 33.41 21.62 26.24
N GLU A 557 33.58 20.63 25.37
CA GLU A 557 34.50 20.66 24.23
C GLU A 557 33.80 20.94 22.90
N ARG A 558 32.47 21.06 22.91
CA ARG A 558 31.64 21.32 21.73
C ARG A 558 31.55 22.81 21.48
N SER A 559 32.47 23.33 20.66
CA SER A 559 32.43 24.73 20.21
C SER A 559 32.27 24.84 18.70
N ASP A 560 31.37 25.69 18.25
CA ASP A 560 31.18 25.99 16.83
C ASP A 560 32.32 26.80 16.22
N THR A 561 33.28 27.29 16.99
CA THR A 561 34.43 28.04 16.45
C THR A 561 35.67 27.67 17.22
N ILE A 562 36.76 27.33 16.53
CA ILE A 562 38.05 27.17 17.18
C ILE A 562 38.67 28.56 17.34
N THR A 563 38.86 28.97 18.60
CA THR A 563 39.65 30.14 19.00
C THR A 563 41.00 29.65 19.53
N ALA A 564 41.98 30.55 19.62
CA ALA A 564 43.29 30.21 20.20
C ALA A 564 43.20 29.68 21.65
N GLU A 565 42.09 29.95 22.34
CA GLU A 565 41.87 29.60 23.74
C GLU A 565 41.25 28.21 23.89
N ASN A 566 40.24 27.85 23.08
CA ASN A 566 39.59 26.54 23.13
C ASN A 566 40.30 25.46 22.27
N GLU A 567 41.21 25.86 21.37
CA GLU A 567 41.99 24.93 20.56
C GLU A 567 42.77 23.94 21.44
N ARG A 568 43.35 24.41 22.55
CA ARG A 568 44.10 23.55 23.49
C ARG A 568 43.23 22.47 24.12
N GLN A 569 41.98 22.81 24.46
CA GLN A 569 41.02 21.85 25.03
C GLN A 569 40.60 20.81 23.98
N TRP A 570 40.32 21.27 22.75
CA TRP A 570 40.01 20.38 21.63
C TRP A 570 41.14 19.39 21.33
N LEU A 571 42.38 19.88 21.29
CA LEU A 571 43.58 19.05 21.09
C LEU A 571 43.73 18.00 22.19
N ALA A 572 43.50 18.37 23.45
CA ALA A 572 43.56 17.43 24.57
C ALA A 572 42.47 16.35 24.48
N TYR A 573 41.23 16.73 24.14
CA TYR A 573 40.13 15.80 23.92
C TYR A 573 40.44 14.82 22.78
N TRP A 574 40.97 15.33 21.67
CA TRP A 574 41.27 14.51 20.49
C TRP A 574 42.43 13.54 20.74
N ARG A 575 43.46 13.95 21.50
CA ARG A 575 44.54 13.04 21.93
C ARG A 575 44.01 11.90 22.83
N LYS A 576 43.10 12.20 23.75
CA LYS A 576 42.59 11.23 24.73
C LYS A 576 41.54 10.26 24.17
N ASN A 577 40.70 10.67 23.22
CA ASN A 577 39.64 9.79 22.70
C ASN A 577 40.07 9.05 21.42
N PRO A 578 40.08 9.69 20.23
CA PRO A 578 40.35 8.99 18.98
C PRO A 578 41.79 8.48 18.82
N ILE A 579 42.79 9.28 19.21
CA ILE A 579 44.20 8.87 19.04
C ILE A 579 44.53 7.69 19.96
N GLU A 580 44.17 7.78 21.24
CA GLU A 580 44.33 6.68 22.20
C GLU A 580 43.60 5.40 21.76
N ALA A 581 42.39 5.53 21.19
CA ALA A 581 41.62 4.37 20.71
C ALA A 581 42.27 3.61 19.54
N TRP A 582 43.00 4.31 18.67
CA TRP A 582 43.70 3.71 17.52
C TRP A 582 45.12 3.22 17.85
N THR A 583 45.71 3.71 18.96
CA THR A 583 47.11 3.47 19.33
C THR A 583 47.29 2.55 20.54
N SER A 584 46.26 2.40 21.38
CA SER A 584 46.37 1.61 22.60
C SER A 584 46.17 0.12 22.34
N PRO A 585 47.05 -0.75 22.88
CA PRO A 585 46.87 -2.20 22.78
C PRO A 585 45.66 -2.67 23.61
N LYS A 586 44.74 -3.39 22.98
CA LYS A 586 43.65 -4.12 23.65
C LYS A 586 43.85 -5.62 23.49
N ALA A 587 43.47 -6.40 24.51
CA ALA A 587 43.62 -7.86 24.49
C ALA A 587 42.97 -8.47 23.22
N GLY A 588 43.76 -9.18 22.42
CA GLY A 588 43.31 -9.83 21.19
C GLY A 588 43.17 -8.93 19.94
N ARG A 589 43.51 -7.63 20.01
CA ARG A 589 43.46 -6.71 18.87
C ARG A 589 44.85 -6.18 18.48
N ARG A 590 45.13 -6.15 17.17
CA ARG A 590 46.35 -5.56 16.61
C ARG A 590 46.27 -4.04 16.66
N VAL A 591 47.36 -3.38 17.04
CA VAL A 591 47.47 -1.92 17.00
C VAL A 591 47.86 -1.49 15.58
N TRP A 592 47.02 -0.68 14.94
CA TRP A 592 47.20 -0.27 13.55
C TRP A 592 47.89 1.09 13.40
N PHE A 593 47.76 1.99 14.37
CA PHE A 593 48.39 3.30 14.35
C PHE A 593 49.37 3.48 15.51
N ARG A 594 50.38 4.33 15.29
CA ARG A 594 51.30 4.80 16.33
C ARG A 594 51.56 6.29 16.15
N VAL A 595 52.02 6.93 17.23
CA VAL A 595 52.46 8.33 17.17
C VAL A 595 53.97 8.36 16.96
N GLU A 596 54.42 8.93 15.84
CA GLU A 596 55.84 9.22 15.56
C GLU A 596 56.07 10.72 15.64
N GLY A 597 56.83 11.17 16.64
CA GLY A 597 56.97 12.59 16.94
C GLY A 597 55.63 13.20 17.36
N ASP A 598 55.06 14.08 16.53
CA ASP A 598 53.71 14.65 16.69
C ASP A 598 52.77 14.23 15.54
N ARG A 599 53.05 13.11 14.85
CA ARG A 599 52.22 12.63 13.74
C ARG A 599 51.58 11.29 14.05
N LEU A 600 50.32 11.12 13.66
CA LEU A 600 49.65 9.82 13.67
C LEU A 600 49.94 9.09 12.36
N VAL A 601 50.63 7.95 12.43
CA VAL A 601 51.04 7.16 11.26
C VAL A 601 50.63 5.70 11.40
N LEU A 602 50.50 5.00 10.28
CA LEU A 602 50.27 3.56 10.26
C LEU A 602 51.49 2.80 10.80
N THR A 603 51.23 1.72 11.55
CA THR A 603 52.28 0.87 12.14
C THR A 603 52.92 -0.05 11.11
N ALA A 604 52.16 -0.44 10.09
CA ALA A 604 52.61 -1.23 8.96
C ALA A 604 52.71 -0.35 7.70
N SER A 605 53.70 -0.63 6.86
CA SER A 605 53.79 -0.08 5.51
C SER A 605 53.06 -1.01 4.55
N PHE A 606 52.25 -0.44 3.67
CA PHE A 606 51.49 -1.16 2.64
C PHE A 606 51.98 -0.67 1.28
N GLY A 607 52.12 -1.53 0.26
CA GLY A 607 52.66 -1.11 -1.04
C GLY A 607 51.68 -0.28 -1.85
N GLN A 608 50.38 -0.56 -1.73
CA GLN A 608 49.31 0.01 -2.56
C GLN A 608 48.54 1.11 -1.82
N HIS A 609 49.20 2.25 -1.56
CA HIS A 609 48.65 3.34 -0.73
C HIS A 609 47.32 3.91 -1.26
N ASP A 610 47.26 4.22 -2.56
CA ASP A 610 46.08 4.87 -3.16
C ASP A 610 44.86 3.94 -3.16
N ALA A 611 45.07 2.66 -3.52
CA ALA A 611 44.03 1.64 -3.50
C ALA A 611 43.53 1.38 -2.06
N LEU A 612 44.44 1.29 -1.09
CA LEU A 612 44.08 1.13 0.32
C LEU A 612 43.27 2.33 0.84
N ALA A 613 43.67 3.56 0.50
CA ALA A 613 42.93 4.76 0.88
C ALA A 613 41.52 4.77 0.28
N LYS A 614 41.35 4.36 -0.98
CA LYS A 614 40.05 4.22 -1.64
C LYS A 614 39.15 3.22 -0.93
N MET A 615 39.68 2.03 -0.59
CA MET A 615 38.94 0.98 0.11
C MET A 615 38.53 1.39 1.54
N ILE A 616 39.41 2.08 2.28
CA ILE A 616 39.08 2.57 3.63
C ILE A 616 38.03 3.67 3.56
N ARG A 617 38.12 4.58 2.58
CA ARG A 617 37.12 5.64 2.38
C ARG A 617 35.72 5.05 2.18
N GLU A 618 35.61 3.99 1.40
CA GLU A 618 34.35 3.26 1.20
C GLU A 618 33.81 2.65 2.50
N LEU A 619 34.66 2.02 3.32
CA LEU A 619 34.21 1.48 4.60
C LEU A 619 33.82 2.60 5.58
N VAL A 620 34.58 3.71 5.64
CA VAL A 620 34.28 4.86 6.49
C VAL A 620 32.90 5.44 6.12
N ASP A 621 32.62 5.64 4.83
CA ASP A 621 31.31 6.07 4.35
C ASP A 621 30.19 5.10 4.78
N TYR A 622 30.38 3.79 4.56
CA TYR A 622 29.44 2.76 4.99
C TYR A 622 29.17 2.80 6.51
N ARG A 623 30.23 2.87 7.33
CA ARG A 623 30.13 2.87 8.79
C ARG A 623 29.47 4.14 9.31
N LEU A 624 29.75 5.31 8.72
CA LEU A 624 29.11 6.56 9.08
C LEU A 624 27.65 6.59 8.66
N ALA A 625 27.29 6.12 7.45
CA ALA A 625 25.91 6.00 7.00
C ALA A 625 25.08 5.12 7.95
N GLN A 626 25.63 3.95 8.33
CA GLN A 626 25.00 3.06 9.30
C GLN A 626 24.83 3.73 10.67
N TYR A 627 25.84 4.49 11.13
CA TYR A 627 25.81 5.16 12.43
C TYR A 627 24.82 6.33 12.49
N ARG A 628 24.76 7.16 11.45
CA ARG A 628 23.82 8.29 11.33
C ARG A 628 22.37 7.81 11.35
N ALA A 629 22.06 6.77 10.57
CA ALA A 629 20.73 6.15 10.56
C ALA A 629 20.32 5.71 11.97
N ARG A 630 21.24 5.10 12.71
CA ARG A 630 21.02 4.67 14.09
C ARG A 630 20.76 5.81 15.07
N LYS A 631 21.56 6.88 14.99
CA LYS A 631 21.44 8.08 15.85
C LYS A 631 20.14 8.85 15.60
N ARG A 632 19.74 8.99 14.33
CA ARG A 632 18.56 9.78 13.93
C ARG A 632 17.24 9.12 14.32
N TRP A 633 17.19 7.79 14.31
CA TRP A 633 15.95 7.04 14.50
C TRP A 633 15.90 6.22 15.80
N GLY A 634 17.00 6.12 16.54
CA GLY A 634 17.08 5.30 17.76
C GLY A 634 16.94 3.80 17.48
N VAL A 635 17.27 3.39 16.24
CA VAL A 635 17.11 2.04 15.70
C VAL A 635 18.27 1.77 14.75
N SER A 636 19.01 0.68 14.98
CA SER A 636 20.08 0.25 14.09
C SER A 636 19.59 -0.01 12.66
N ALA A 637 20.50 -0.01 11.68
CA ALA A 637 20.18 -0.40 10.30
C ALA A 637 19.59 -1.82 10.19
N GLU A 638 19.90 -2.71 11.14
CA GLU A 638 19.33 -4.05 11.22
C GLU A 638 17.87 -4.03 11.69
N GLY A 639 17.44 -2.91 12.28
CA GLY A 639 16.09 -2.74 12.78
C GLY A 639 15.85 -3.38 14.13
N PHE A 640 14.58 -3.52 14.51
CA PHE A 640 14.14 -4.38 15.60
C PHE A 640 12.85 -5.10 15.21
N VAL A 641 12.66 -6.29 15.75
CA VAL A 641 11.49 -7.13 15.45
C VAL A 641 10.53 -7.12 16.64
N CYS A 642 9.26 -6.91 16.34
CA CYS A 642 8.15 -6.95 17.28
C CYS A 642 7.34 -8.21 17.04
N LYS A 643 6.95 -8.89 18.11
CA LYS A 643 6.00 -10.00 18.02
C LYS A 643 4.58 -9.45 18.00
N VAL A 644 3.74 -9.91 17.07
CA VAL A 644 2.31 -9.62 17.12
C VAL A 644 1.67 -10.50 18.19
N THR A 645 0.95 -9.88 19.12
CA THR A 645 0.27 -10.56 20.24
C THR A 645 -1.14 -10.01 20.40
N TRP A 646 -1.96 -10.65 21.22
CA TRP A 646 -3.36 -10.27 21.45
C TRP A 646 -3.55 -9.72 22.86
N ASN A 647 -4.35 -8.65 23.04
CA ASN A 647 -4.65 -8.04 24.34
C ASN A 647 -6.08 -8.29 24.84
N GLN A 648 -6.66 -9.43 24.46
CA GLN A 648 -8.05 -9.88 24.69
C GLN A 648 -9.10 -9.29 23.73
N ARG A 649 -8.89 -8.11 23.14
CA ARG A 649 -9.82 -7.49 22.18
C ARG A 649 -9.24 -7.32 20.77
N ASP A 650 -7.99 -6.88 20.67
CA ASP A 650 -7.36 -6.52 19.40
C ASP A 650 -5.89 -7.01 19.32
N PRO A 651 -5.35 -7.20 18.11
CA PRO A 651 -3.93 -7.43 17.91
C PRO A 651 -3.11 -6.17 18.26
N ILE A 652 -1.98 -6.40 18.91
CA ILE A 652 -1.00 -5.39 19.34
C ILE A 652 0.43 -5.89 19.06
N LEU A 653 1.40 -5.00 19.23
CA LEU A 653 2.82 -5.32 19.07
C LEU A 653 3.49 -5.45 20.44
N LYS A 654 4.20 -6.55 20.68
CA LYS A 654 5.13 -6.72 21.81
C LYS A 654 6.51 -6.26 21.37
N LEU A 655 7.03 -5.23 22.04
CA LEU A 655 8.33 -4.63 21.76
C LEU A 655 9.44 -5.49 22.37
N PRO A 656 10.61 -5.59 21.73
CA PRO A 656 11.74 -6.32 22.29
C PRO A 656 12.33 -5.63 23.53
N SER A 657 13.04 -6.39 24.36
CA SER A 657 13.66 -5.87 25.58
C SER A 657 14.74 -4.82 25.26
N ARG A 658 14.61 -3.63 25.83
CA ARG A 658 15.57 -2.51 25.68
C ARG A 658 16.98 -2.81 26.22
N LYS A 659 17.17 -3.93 26.94
CA LYS A 659 18.50 -4.38 27.37
C LYS A 659 19.34 -5.00 26.23
N HIS A 660 18.70 -5.39 25.12
CA HIS A 660 19.34 -6.11 24.00
C HIS A 660 19.04 -5.51 22.62
N GLY A 661 18.38 -4.35 22.54
CA GLY A 661 18.07 -3.69 21.26
C GLY A 661 17.63 -2.23 21.43
N GLU A 662 17.83 -1.43 20.37
CA GLU A 662 17.50 -0.01 20.30
C GLU A 662 16.05 0.16 19.82
N VAL A 663 15.13 0.51 20.73
CA VAL A 663 13.69 0.72 20.47
C VAL A 663 13.33 2.18 20.81
N PRO A 664 12.69 2.95 19.92
CA PRO A 664 12.30 4.34 20.16
C PRO A 664 11.34 4.48 21.35
N GLU A 665 11.27 5.67 21.94
CA GLU A 665 10.35 5.99 23.04
C GLU A 665 9.35 7.08 22.64
N GLY A 666 8.09 6.91 23.02
CA GLY A 666 7.05 7.93 22.83
C GLY A 666 6.36 7.85 21.47
N GLU A 667 5.78 8.97 21.03
CA GLU A 667 5.16 9.07 19.70
C GLU A 667 6.28 9.13 18.65
N THR A 668 6.35 8.10 17.81
CA THR A 668 7.37 7.96 16.77
C THR A 668 6.67 7.90 15.43
N ASP A 669 7.12 8.74 14.49
CA ASP A 669 6.64 8.67 13.11
C ASP A 669 7.31 7.48 12.42
N VAL A 670 6.48 6.58 11.93
CA VAL A 670 6.86 5.34 11.28
C VAL A 670 6.15 5.26 9.94
N ARG A 671 6.90 4.98 8.89
CA ARG A 671 6.36 4.79 7.56
C ARG A 671 6.03 3.33 7.31
N LEU A 672 4.80 3.08 6.86
CA LEU A 672 4.44 1.77 6.34
C LEU A 672 5.09 1.53 4.99
N SER A 673 5.15 0.27 4.54
CA SER A 673 5.54 -0.09 3.17
C SER A 673 4.71 0.62 2.08
N ASP A 674 3.56 1.17 2.46
CA ASP A 674 2.73 1.96 1.58
C ASP A 674 3.05 3.46 1.55
N GLY A 675 4.09 3.89 2.27
CA GLY A 675 4.55 5.26 2.36
C GLY A 675 3.72 6.13 3.31
N SER A 676 2.56 5.66 3.76
CA SER A 676 1.79 6.45 4.71
C SER A 676 2.57 6.58 6.02
N VAL A 677 2.66 7.82 6.50
CA VAL A 677 3.26 8.13 7.79
C VAL A 677 2.23 7.80 8.87
N TRP A 678 2.64 6.99 9.82
CA TRP A 678 1.85 6.62 10.98
C TRP A 678 2.57 7.01 12.24
N GLN A 679 1.82 7.52 13.20
CA GLN A 679 2.34 7.81 14.51
C GLN A 679 2.13 6.59 15.41
N PHE A 680 3.22 5.92 15.76
CA PHE A 680 3.21 4.78 16.67
C PHE A 680 3.57 5.26 18.08
N ARG A 681 2.77 4.84 19.06
CA ARG A 681 3.08 5.11 20.46
C ARG A 681 3.92 3.99 21.03
N MET A 682 5.24 4.18 21.06
CA MET A 682 6.22 3.21 21.55
C MET A 682 6.31 3.27 23.08
N ALA A 683 5.63 2.35 23.78
CA ALA A 683 5.71 2.23 25.24
C ALA A 683 6.84 1.30 25.69
N LYS A 684 6.88 0.94 26.97
CA LYS A 684 8.00 0.16 27.56
C LYS A 684 8.08 -1.27 27.04
N GLU A 685 6.94 -1.96 26.91
CA GLU A 685 6.88 -3.38 26.54
C GLU A 685 5.93 -3.67 25.36
N TYR A 686 5.04 -2.74 25.01
CA TYR A 686 4.03 -2.94 24.00
C TYR A 686 3.76 -1.66 23.20
N CYS A 687 3.29 -1.83 21.96
CA CYS A 687 2.65 -0.77 21.18
C CYS A 687 1.22 -1.21 20.86
N ASN A 688 0.26 -0.44 21.38
CA ASN A 688 -1.18 -0.76 21.33
C ASN A 688 -1.93 0.25 20.44
N VAL A 689 -1.28 1.37 20.15
CA VAL A 689 -1.85 2.52 19.47
C VAL A 689 -0.92 2.91 18.33
N ALA A 690 -1.44 2.85 17.12
CA ALA A 690 -0.84 3.46 15.95
C ALA A 690 -1.96 4.09 15.11
N ARG A 691 -1.68 5.27 14.57
CA ARG A 691 -2.66 6.07 13.83
C ARG A 691 -2.03 6.62 12.55
N PRO A 692 -2.76 6.65 11.42
CA PRO A 692 -2.35 7.43 10.27
C PRO A 692 -2.12 8.89 10.66
N ALA A 693 -1.05 9.49 10.15
CA ALA A 693 -0.74 10.91 10.38
C ALA A 693 -1.95 11.79 10.01
N GLY A 694 -2.26 12.77 10.86
CA GLY A 694 -3.44 13.63 10.69
C GLY A 694 -4.77 13.06 11.20
N THR A 695 -4.80 11.82 11.70
CA THR A 695 -6.03 11.22 12.27
C THR A 695 -5.92 11.01 13.79
N GLN A 696 -7.07 10.91 14.47
CA GLN A 696 -7.13 10.64 15.92
C GLN A 696 -7.52 9.19 16.26
N ALA A 697 -7.93 8.38 15.27
CA ALA A 697 -8.43 7.03 15.50
C ALA A 697 -7.28 6.00 15.51
N ASN A 698 -7.26 5.12 16.51
CA ASN A 698 -6.35 3.98 16.53
C ASN A 698 -6.72 3.00 15.41
N ARG A 699 -5.77 2.70 14.53
CA ARG A 699 -5.94 1.78 13.39
C ARG A 699 -4.90 0.67 13.37
N LEU A 700 -4.10 0.53 14.43
CA LEU A 700 -3.16 -0.58 14.57
C LEU A 700 -3.82 -1.97 14.41
N PRO A 701 -5.03 -2.23 14.97
CA PRO A 701 -5.67 -3.53 14.81
C PRO A 701 -6.02 -3.86 13.36
N ASP A 702 -6.56 -2.87 12.63
CA ASP A 702 -6.93 -3.00 11.22
C ASP A 702 -5.68 -3.25 10.36
N LEU A 703 -4.59 -2.55 10.67
CA LEU A 703 -3.31 -2.71 9.99
C LEU A 703 -2.75 -4.13 10.16
N LEU A 704 -2.71 -4.64 11.39
CA LEU A 704 -2.19 -5.98 11.68
C LEU A 704 -3.09 -7.09 11.11
N ARG A 705 -4.42 -6.92 11.12
CA ARG A 705 -5.36 -7.84 10.48
C ARG A 705 -5.27 -7.81 8.96
N ARG A 706 -4.98 -6.66 8.37
CA ARG A 706 -4.72 -6.52 6.93
C ARG A 706 -3.45 -7.28 6.52
N TRP A 707 -2.42 -7.31 7.36
CA TRP A 707 -1.17 -8.03 7.07
C TRP A 707 -1.23 -9.53 7.35
N PHE A 708 -1.84 -9.94 8.46
CA PHE A 708 -1.77 -11.32 8.94
C PHE A 708 -3.12 -12.04 9.01
N GLY A 709 -4.19 -11.40 8.51
CA GLY A 709 -5.54 -11.94 8.50
C GLY A 709 -6.29 -11.78 9.83
N PRO A 710 -7.52 -12.32 9.92
CA PRO A 710 -8.44 -12.10 11.04
C PRO A 710 -7.91 -12.59 12.41
N ARG A 711 -7.01 -13.58 12.39
CA ARG A 711 -6.43 -14.21 13.59
C ARG A 711 -5.08 -13.60 14.02
N ALA A 712 -4.67 -12.47 13.47
CA ALA A 712 -3.41 -11.80 13.80
C ALA A 712 -3.20 -11.74 15.33
N GLY A 713 -2.09 -12.31 15.84
CA GLY A 713 -1.70 -12.24 17.26
C GLY A 713 -2.44 -13.19 18.22
N GLN A 714 -3.43 -13.96 17.75
CA GLN A 714 -4.13 -14.96 18.58
C GLN A 714 -3.20 -16.11 19.04
N PRO A 715 -3.54 -16.83 20.12
CA PRO A 715 -2.80 -18.01 20.56
C PRO A 715 -2.57 -18.99 19.39
N GLY A 716 -1.35 -19.52 19.28
CA GLY A 716 -0.94 -20.39 18.17
C GLY A 716 -0.37 -19.67 16.94
N THR A 717 -0.32 -18.32 16.91
CA THR A 717 0.33 -17.56 15.84
C THR A 717 1.72 -17.04 16.24
N SER A 718 2.67 -17.01 15.30
CA SER A 718 4.00 -16.42 15.49
C SER A 718 4.29 -15.41 14.38
N PHE A 719 3.48 -14.36 14.33
CA PHE A 719 3.68 -13.25 13.41
C PHE A 719 4.66 -12.24 14.00
N GLU A 720 5.53 -11.75 13.14
CA GLU A 720 6.52 -10.75 13.47
C GLU A 720 6.36 -9.54 12.56
N VAL A 721 6.72 -8.38 13.08
CA VAL A 721 6.74 -7.12 12.34
C VAL A 721 8.10 -6.50 12.54
N ARG A 722 8.76 -6.11 11.46
CA ARG A 722 10.10 -5.54 11.49
C ARG A 722 10.02 -4.03 11.37
N PHE A 723 10.74 -3.33 12.24
CA PHE A 723 11.03 -1.91 12.13
C PHE A 723 12.46 -1.73 11.64
N PHE A 724 12.74 -0.83 10.72
CA PHE A 724 14.11 -0.59 10.24
C PHE A 724 14.34 0.87 9.82
N ALA A 725 15.58 1.34 9.95
CA ALA A 725 15.96 2.71 9.65
C ALA A 725 16.39 2.88 8.19
N SER A 726 15.93 3.96 7.55
CA SER A 726 16.28 4.40 6.20
C SER A 726 16.65 5.89 6.20
N PRO A 727 17.39 6.42 5.20
CA PRO A 727 17.72 7.85 5.12
C PRO A 727 16.52 8.80 5.15
N ASP A 728 15.34 8.32 4.77
CA ASP A 728 14.08 9.07 4.74
C ASP A 728 13.20 8.89 6.00
N GLY A 729 13.43 7.89 6.85
CA GLY A 729 12.56 7.60 8.00
C GLY A 729 12.80 6.29 8.73
N LEU A 730 12.04 6.07 9.81
CA LEU A 730 11.83 4.75 10.39
C LEU A 730 10.67 4.04 9.66
N TRP A 731 10.89 2.82 9.21
CA TRP A 731 9.92 2.04 8.44
C TRP A 731 9.43 0.82 9.22
N ILE A 732 8.25 0.30 8.84
CA ILE A 732 7.66 -0.91 9.38
C ILE A 732 7.10 -1.81 8.27
N GLU A 733 7.39 -3.10 8.36
CA GLU A 733 6.94 -4.11 7.41
C GLU A 733 6.57 -5.44 8.10
N PRO A 734 5.69 -6.26 7.51
CA PRO A 734 5.46 -7.62 8.02
C PRO A 734 6.74 -8.46 7.90
N GLY A 735 7.15 -9.09 9.00
CA GLY A 735 8.34 -9.93 9.11
C GLY A 735 8.08 -11.41 8.76
N ARG A 736 9.07 -12.27 9.02
CA ARG A 736 9.01 -13.71 8.71
C ARG A 736 7.77 -14.37 9.33
N THR A 737 7.07 -15.16 8.54
CA THR A 737 6.02 -16.08 9.02
C THR A 737 6.69 -17.39 9.38
N ASN A 738 7.19 -17.51 10.61
CA ASN A 738 7.64 -18.81 11.10
C ASN A 738 6.45 -19.52 11.73
N VAL A 739 6.04 -20.66 11.17
CA VAL A 739 5.21 -21.62 11.90
C VAL A 739 6.13 -22.24 12.96
N VAL A 740 6.12 -21.68 14.16
CA VAL A 740 6.78 -22.35 15.29
C VAL A 740 5.92 -23.56 15.62
N ALA A 741 6.43 -24.76 15.38
CA ALA A 741 5.79 -25.98 15.83
C ALA A 741 5.58 -25.89 17.35
N ILE A 742 4.31 -25.80 17.77
CA ILE A 742 3.95 -25.95 19.19
C ILE A 742 4.40 -27.37 19.58
N PRO A 743 5.17 -27.56 20.66
CA PRO A 743 5.53 -28.90 21.12
C PRO A 743 4.27 -29.73 21.31
N ARG A 744 4.07 -30.76 20.47
CA ARG A 744 2.91 -31.65 20.57
C ARG A 744 3.29 -32.87 21.37
N ARG A 745 2.40 -33.31 22.26
CA ARG A 745 2.59 -34.53 23.03
C ARG A 745 1.60 -35.58 22.56
N ALA A 746 2.03 -36.84 22.64
CA ALA A 746 1.17 -37.97 22.35
C ALA A 746 0.18 -38.15 23.51
N ILE A 747 -1.11 -38.08 23.22
CA ILE A 747 -2.19 -38.38 24.16
C ILE A 747 -3.01 -39.55 23.60
N VAL A 748 -3.50 -40.42 24.49
CA VAL A 748 -4.40 -41.51 24.09
C VAL A 748 -5.72 -40.91 23.62
N ALA A 749 -6.17 -41.28 22.43
CA ALA A 749 -7.44 -40.85 21.89
C ALA A 749 -8.31 -42.02 21.46
N TYR A 750 -9.61 -41.79 21.46
CA TYR A 750 -10.63 -42.70 20.96
C TYR A 750 -11.36 -42.02 19.79
N PRO A 751 -10.72 -41.94 18.60
CA PRO A 751 -11.23 -41.18 17.45
C PRO A 751 -12.49 -41.81 16.83
N ASP A 752 -12.67 -43.11 17.03
CA ASP A 752 -13.82 -43.87 16.52
C ASP A 752 -15.00 -43.87 17.49
N LEU A 753 -14.83 -43.35 18.71
CA LEU A 753 -15.90 -43.24 19.69
C LEU A 753 -16.96 -42.28 19.19
N ARG A 754 -18.19 -42.77 18.98
CA ARG A 754 -19.36 -41.95 18.63
C ARG A 754 -19.87 -41.17 19.86
N ALA A 755 -19.01 -40.34 20.44
CA ALA A 755 -19.36 -39.48 21.57
C ALA A 755 -20.17 -38.30 21.05
N ALA A 756 -21.48 -38.45 21.12
CA ALA A 756 -22.38 -37.53 20.44
C ALA A 756 -22.64 -36.27 21.29
N ALA A 757 -22.55 -35.13 20.63
CA ALA A 757 -23.42 -33.99 20.82
C ALA A 757 -24.64 -34.13 19.86
N GLY A 758 -25.23 -35.33 19.78
CA GLY A 758 -26.24 -35.75 18.79
C GLY A 758 -26.83 -37.16 19.04
N HIS A 759 -27.65 -37.68 18.12
CA HIS A 759 -28.45 -38.91 18.31
C HIS A 759 -27.70 -40.15 17.76
N ALA A 760 -27.04 -40.93 18.61
CA ALA A 760 -26.55 -42.26 18.25
C ALA A 760 -27.73 -43.25 18.21
N ARG A 761 -27.86 -44.04 17.14
CA ARG A 761 -29.01 -44.95 16.88
C ARG A 761 -28.68 -46.46 16.93
N GLU A 762 -27.41 -46.85 17.09
CA GLU A 762 -26.99 -48.26 17.11
C GLU A 762 -25.83 -48.47 18.11
N ASP A 763 -25.74 -49.68 18.69
CA ASP A 763 -24.65 -50.13 19.56
C ASP A 763 -23.29 -50.09 18.85
N GLN A 764 -22.22 -49.85 19.63
CA GLN A 764 -20.85 -49.84 19.12
C GLN A 764 -19.99 -50.90 19.83
N GLU A 765 -19.11 -51.58 19.08
CA GLU A 765 -18.01 -52.38 19.64
C GLU A 765 -17.02 -51.49 20.43
N ALA A 766 -16.20 -52.10 21.30
CA ALA A 766 -15.28 -51.36 22.15
C ALA A 766 -14.37 -50.41 21.32
N PRO A 767 -14.30 -49.11 21.65
CA PRO A 767 -13.54 -48.14 20.87
C PRO A 767 -12.04 -48.45 20.92
N GLU A 768 -11.37 -48.44 19.76
CA GLU A 768 -9.92 -48.60 19.71
C GLU A 768 -9.21 -47.32 20.18
N ALA A 769 -8.17 -47.51 20.99
CA ALA A 769 -7.32 -46.44 21.48
C ALA A 769 -6.12 -46.26 20.55
N GLU A 770 -5.86 -45.04 20.10
CA GLU A 770 -4.66 -44.70 19.34
C GLU A 770 -3.97 -43.44 19.90
N PRO A 771 -2.63 -43.35 19.85
CA PRO A 771 -1.92 -42.15 20.25
C PRO A 771 -2.07 -41.07 19.16
N ILE A 772 -2.43 -39.85 19.57
CA ILE A 772 -2.50 -38.68 18.69
C ILE A 772 -1.64 -37.54 19.22
N LEU A 773 -1.11 -36.72 18.33
CA LEU A 773 -0.29 -35.56 18.70
C LEU A 773 -1.17 -34.30 18.85
N LEU A 774 -1.25 -33.76 20.07
CA LEU A 774 -1.99 -32.54 20.40
C LEU A 774 -1.13 -31.55 21.23
N PRO A 775 -1.40 -30.23 21.14
CA PRO A 775 -0.70 -29.19 21.89
C PRO A 775 -1.27 -29.08 23.32
N ILE A 776 -0.80 -29.96 24.21
CA ILE A 776 -1.20 -30.00 25.62
C ILE A 776 0.00 -29.70 26.54
N ASP A 777 -0.24 -28.93 27.60
CA ASP A 777 0.82 -28.42 28.49
C ASP A 777 1.31 -29.48 29.50
N GLU A 778 0.43 -30.39 29.94
CA GLU A 778 0.71 -31.39 30.99
C GLU A 778 0.69 -32.83 30.44
N ASP A 779 1.62 -33.67 30.91
CA ASP A 779 1.62 -35.12 30.67
C ASP A 779 0.87 -35.81 31.81
N ASP A 780 -0.45 -35.65 31.82
CA ASP A 780 -1.34 -36.26 32.79
C ASP A 780 -1.94 -37.55 32.19
N ARG A 781 -1.57 -38.70 32.77
CA ARG A 781 -2.00 -40.04 32.31
C ARG A 781 -3.50 -40.29 32.48
N GLU A 782 -4.22 -39.41 33.17
CA GLU A 782 -5.68 -39.45 33.30
C GLU A 782 -6.40 -38.70 32.16
N LEU A 783 -5.66 -37.98 31.31
CA LEU A 783 -6.20 -37.29 30.14
C LEU A 783 -6.30 -38.23 28.93
N PHE A 784 -7.38 -38.08 28.19
CA PHE A 784 -7.56 -38.69 26.88
C PHE A 784 -8.36 -37.75 25.97
N ALA A 785 -8.31 -37.98 24.66
CA ALA A 785 -9.01 -37.17 23.68
C ALA A 785 -10.14 -37.94 22.99
N VAL A 786 -11.23 -37.23 22.69
CA VAL A 786 -12.37 -37.76 21.93
C VAL A 786 -12.78 -36.74 20.87
N ARG A 787 -13.15 -37.21 19.69
CA ARG A 787 -13.66 -36.35 18.62
C ARG A 787 -15.12 -35.97 18.91
N VAL A 788 -15.41 -34.67 18.89
CA VAL A 788 -16.79 -34.17 19.05
C VAL A 788 -17.56 -34.40 17.75
N SER A 789 -18.76 -34.98 17.85
CA SER A 789 -19.67 -35.13 16.72
C SER A 789 -21.08 -34.63 17.05
N GLY A 790 -21.63 -33.76 16.19
CA GLY A 790 -22.94 -33.12 16.36
C GLY A 790 -22.89 -31.71 16.97
N THR A 791 -24.05 -31.08 17.10
CA THR A 791 -24.21 -29.65 17.44
C THR A 791 -24.78 -29.40 18.83
N SER A 792 -25.15 -30.43 19.62
CA SER A 792 -25.87 -30.20 20.88
C SER A 792 -25.10 -29.41 21.95
N MET A 793 -23.80 -29.21 21.76
CA MET A 793 -22.91 -28.48 22.67
C MET A 793 -22.31 -27.21 22.05
N ASP A 794 -22.83 -26.74 20.91
CA ASP A 794 -22.38 -25.54 20.20
C ASP A 794 -22.91 -24.20 20.78
N GLY A 795 -23.52 -24.24 21.97
CA GLY A 795 -24.04 -23.08 22.69
C GLY A 795 -23.30 -22.79 24.01
N GLY A 796 -23.62 -21.64 24.62
CA GLY A 796 -23.04 -21.21 25.90
C GLY A 796 -21.66 -20.52 25.78
N ASP A 797 -20.98 -20.34 26.93
CA ASP A 797 -19.75 -19.53 27.04
C ASP A 797 -18.49 -20.21 26.46
N ALA A 798 -18.53 -21.54 26.29
CA ALA A 798 -17.42 -22.35 25.78
C ALA A 798 -17.96 -23.46 24.86
N PRO A 799 -18.41 -23.11 23.64
CA PRO A 799 -19.06 -24.04 22.74
C PRO A 799 -18.07 -25.10 22.20
N LEU A 800 -18.55 -26.35 22.12
CA LEU A 800 -17.88 -27.45 21.44
C LEU A 800 -18.51 -27.63 20.07
N HIS A 801 -17.70 -27.50 19.01
CA HIS A 801 -18.17 -27.65 17.64
C HIS A 801 -17.92 -29.06 17.12
N ASP A 802 -18.72 -29.47 16.15
CA ASP A 802 -18.47 -30.69 15.38
C ASP A 802 -17.05 -30.66 14.78
N GLY A 803 -16.26 -31.70 15.08
CA GLY A 803 -14.87 -31.83 14.66
C GLY A 803 -13.81 -31.43 15.66
N ASP A 804 -14.17 -30.78 16.77
CA ASP A 804 -13.23 -30.43 17.84
C ASP A 804 -12.65 -31.69 18.51
N TRP A 805 -11.41 -31.59 18.99
CA TRP A 805 -10.84 -32.56 19.91
C TRP A 805 -11.17 -32.17 21.34
N ALA A 806 -12.10 -32.87 21.98
CA ALA A 806 -12.40 -32.66 23.39
C ALA A 806 -11.38 -33.40 24.26
N ILE A 807 -10.69 -32.65 25.12
CA ILE A 807 -9.73 -33.18 26.09
C ILE A 807 -10.50 -33.53 27.37
N MET A 808 -10.52 -34.82 27.67
CA MET A 808 -11.31 -35.41 28.75
C MET A 808 -10.39 -35.92 29.85
N LYS A 809 -10.79 -35.73 31.11
CA LYS A 809 -10.12 -36.33 32.28
C LYS A 809 -11.03 -37.37 32.93
N TYR A 810 -10.53 -38.57 33.16
CA TYR A 810 -11.29 -39.63 33.85
C TYR A 810 -11.79 -39.16 35.22
N VAL A 811 -13.04 -39.45 35.56
CA VAL A 811 -13.66 -39.09 36.87
C VAL A 811 -14.02 -40.31 37.70
N ARG A 812 -13.05 -41.21 37.91
CA ARG A 812 -13.25 -42.48 38.64
C ARG A 812 -13.77 -42.22 40.06
N GLY A 813 -15.00 -42.68 40.34
CA GLY A 813 -15.61 -42.59 41.67
C GLY A 813 -16.14 -41.20 42.08
N ALA A 814 -16.23 -40.24 41.15
CA ALA A 814 -16.82 -38.93 41.43
C ALA A 814 -18.34 -39.04 41.65
N THR A 815 -18.87 -38.34 42.65
CA THR A 815 -20.31 -38.24 42.87
C THR A 815 -20.96 -37.33 41.83
N ALA A 816 -22.24 -37.56 41.51
CA ALA A 816 -22.98 -36.70 40.58
C ALA A 816 -22.99 -35.22 41.02
N ASP A 817 -23.04 -34.96 42.34
CA ASP A 817 -22.93 -33.60 42.91
C ASP A 817 -21.58 -32.93 42.62
N ALA A 818 -20.49 -33.68 42.51
CA ALA A 818 -19.18 -33.12 42.16
C ALA A 818 -19.09 -32.70 40.68
N LEU A 819 -20.00 -33.19 39.84
CA LEU A 819 -20.01 -32.99 38.40
C LEU A 819 -21.09 -31.98 37.94
N VAL A 820 -21.87 -31.40 38.86
CA VAL A 820 -22.93 -30.43 38.51
C VAL A 820 -22.33 -29.24 37.76
N ASN A 821 -23.05 -28.81 36.72
CA ASN A 821 -22.71 -27.73 35.79
C ASN A 821 -21.44 -27.98 34.96
N ARG A 822 -20.81 -29.14 35.04
CA ARG A 822 -19.69 -29.53 34.18
C ARG A 822 -20.18 -30.22 32.92
N VAL A 823 -19.42 -30.06 31.83
CA VAL A 823 -19.59 -30.87 30.62
C VAL A 823 -18.88 -32.20 30.86
N ILE A 824 -19.61 -33.30 30.69
CA ILE A 824 -19.13 -34.65 30.96
C ILE A 824 -19.34 -35.54 29.75
N LEU A 825 -18.48 -36.55 29.62
CA LEU A 825 -18.72 -37.73 28.80
C LEU A 825 -19.43 -38.77 29.69
N ALA A 826 -20.66 -39.10 29.33
CA ALA A 826 -21.47 -40.08 30.06
C ALA A 826 -21.89 -41.23 29.15
N GLN A 827 -21.91 -42.44 29.71
CA GLN A 827 -22.54 -43.59 29.09
C GLN A 827 -24.01 -43.64 29.50
N VAL A 828 -24.90 -43.78 28.52
CA VAL A 828 -26.35 -43.84 28.66
C VAL A 828 -26.82 -45.21 28.15
N PRO A 829 -27.85 -45.84 28.75
CA PRO A 829 -28.36 -47.13 28.29
C PRO A 829 -28.82 -47.08 26.82
N GLY A 830 -28.46 -48.09 26.03
CA GLY A 830 -28.93 -48.32 24.65
C GLY A 830 -30.02 -49.39 24.55
N ASP A 831 -30.55 -49.61 23.34
CA ASP A 831 -31.60 -50.62 23.06
C ASP A 831 -31.04 -52.07 22.97
N SER A 832 -29.71 -52.22 22.90
CA SER A 832 -28.99 -53.50 22.88
C SER A 832 -27.83 -53.50 23.91
N SER A 833 -27.06 -54.60 24.05
CA SER A 833 -26.09 -54.82 25.14
C SER A 833 -24.90 -53.83 25.19
N GLY A 834 -24.80 -52.87 24.27
CA GLY A 834 -23.84 -51.77 24.27
C GLY A 834 -24.41 -50.47 24.87
N GLY A 835 -23.55 -49.66 25.50
CA GLY A 835 -23.93 -48.35 26.03
C GLY A 835 -23.62 -47.20 25.04
N LEU A 836 -24.50 -46.21 24.97
CA LEU A 836 -24.37 -45.01 24.12
C LEU A 836 -23.56 -43.92 24.83
N TYR A 837 -22.63 -43.25 24.15
CA TYR A 837 -21.79 -42.21 24.75
C TYR A 837 -22.27 -40.79 24.38
N GLN A 838 -22.44 -39.92 25.36
CA GLN A 838 -22.98 -38.57 25.21
C GLN A 838 -22.08 -37.52 25.88
N ILE A 839 -21.80 -36.42 25.18
CA ILE A 839 -21.13 -35.24 25.74
C ILE A 839 -22.20 -34.21 26.07
N LYS A 840 -22.49 -34.01 27.36
CA LYS A 840 -23.54 -33.08 27.82
C LYS A 840 -23.18 -32.41 29.13
N ARG A 841 -23.85 -31.29 29.42
CA ARG A 841 -23.72 -30.63 30.72
C ARG A 841 -24.62 -31.28 31.75
N LEU A 842 -24.06 -31.72 32.87
CA LEU A 842 -24.86 -32.25 33.97
C LEU A 842 -25.52 -31.10 34.75
N LYS A 843 -26.83 -31.10 34.92
CA LYS A 843 -27.57 -30.14 35.76
C LYS A 843 -28.46 -30.85 36.76
N ARG A 844 -28.64 -30.23 37.93
CA ARG A 844 -29.61 -30.65 38.94
C ARG A 844 -30.90 -29.85 38.77
N ARG A 845 -32.05 -30.54 38.73
CA ARG A 845 -33.40 -29.97 38.74
C ARG A 845 -34.19 -30.53 39.92
N ASP A 846 -35.35 -29.97 40.20
CA ASP A 846 -36.21 -30.37 41.34
C ASP A 846 -36.66 -31.83 41.26
N ASP A 847 -36.64 -32.43 40.07
CA ASP A 847 -37.04 -33.81 39.77
C ASP A 847 -35.86 -34.77 39.49
N GLY A 848 -34.61 -34.34 39.74
CA GLY A 848 -33.41 -35.18 39.66
C GLY A 848 -32.30 -34.62 38.76
N TRP A 849 -31.46 -35.51 38.24
CA TRP A 849 -30.29 -35.19 37.43
C TRP A 849 -30.62 -35.20 35.94
N TRP A 850 -30.07 -34.25 35.19
CA TRP A 850 -30.32 -34.08 33.77
C TRP A 850 -29.03 -33.79 33.00
N LEU A 851 -28.86 -34.47 31.88
CA LEU A 851 -27.85 -34.17 30.87
C LEU A 851 -28.44 -33.17 29.87
N THR A 852 -28.10 -31.89 30.03
CA THR A 852 -28.62 -30.80 29.21
C THR A 852 -27.67 -30.48 28.06
N SER A 853 -28.25 -30.22 26.89
CA SER A 853 -27.57 -29.59 25.76
C SER A 853 -27.31 -28.13 26.06
N ASP A 854 -26.17 -27.61 25.65
CA ASP A 854 -25.91 -26.17 25.70
C ASP A 854 -26.49 -25.46 24.45
N ASN A 855 -26.70 -26.19 23.35
CA ASN A 855 -27.56 -25.77 22.25
C ASN A 855 -29.05 -25.91 22.66
N PRO A 856 -29.87 -24.84 22.62
CA PRO A 856 -31.29 -24.87 22.94
C PRO A 856 -32.13 -25.86 22.11
N ASP A 857 -31.72 -26.11 20.86
CA ASP A 857 -32.40 -27.03 19.93
C ASP A 857 -32.00 -28.50 20.16
N GLY A 858 -30.99 -28.75 21.02
CA GLY A 858 -30.49 -30.07 21.32
C GLY A 858 -31.30 -30.79 22.41
N PRO A 859 -31.53 -32.12 22.29
CA PRO A 859 -32.34 -32.87 23.26
C PRO A 859 -31.66 -32.95 24.64
N THR A 860 -32.44 -32.75 25.70
CA THR A 860 -32.02 -32.91 27.10
C THR A 860 -32.47 -34.29 27.60
N ILE A 861 -31.57 -35.01 28.28
CA ILE A 861 -31.79 -36.41 28.70
C ILE A 861 -31.87 -36.45 30.23
N ARG A 862 -32.87 -37.13 30.80
CA ARG A 862 -32.94 -37.37 32.24
C ARG A 862 -31.92 -38.44 32.62
N ALA A 863 -31.05 -38.17 33.58
CA ALA A 863 -30.06 -39.14 34.03
C ALA A 863 -30.71 -40.13 35.01
N SER A 864 -30.92 -41.37 34.57
CA SER A 864 -31.34 -42.49 35.43
C SER A 864 -30.15 -43.02 36.25
N ALA A 865 -30.40 -43.98 37.15
CA ALA A 865 -29.34 -44.64 37.93
C ALA A 865 -28.32 -45.39 37.06
N ASP A 866 -28.68 -45.68 35.81
CA ASP A 866 -27.86 -46.44 34.85
C ASP A 866 -26.94 -45.54 34.00
N VAL A 867 -27.00 -44.21 34.18
CA VAL A 867 -26.10 -43.28 33.51
C VAL A 867 -24.76 -43.24 34.25
N VAL A 868 -23.69 -43.62 33.56
CA VAL A 868 -22.34 -43.68 34.14
C VAL A 868 -21.50 -42.50 33.64
N PRO A 869 -21.11 -41.55 34.51
CA PRO A 869 -20.15 -40.51 34.14
C PRO A 869 -18.75 -41.12 33.99
N ILE A 870 -18.12 -40.94 32.83
CA ILE A 870 -16.81 -41.51 32.51
C ILE A 870 -15.70 -40.48 32.72
N ALA A 871 -15.92 -39.27 32.20
CA ALA A 871 -14.92 -38.21 32.20
C ALA A 871 -15.56 -36.82 32.23
N ARG A 872 -14.77 -35.82 32.63
CA ARG A 872 -15.13 -34.40 32.54
C ARG A 872 -14.27 -33.71 31.49
N LEU A 873 -14.84 -32.70 30.84
CA LEU A 873 -14.12 -31.85 29.90
C LEU A 873 -13.12 -30.96 30.66
N GLU A 874 -11.85 -30.97 30.22
CA GLU A 874 -10.81 -30.03 30.68
C GLU A 874 -10.54 -28.92 29.67
N GLY A 875 -10.72 -29.22 28.38
CA GLY A 875 -10.50 -28.27 27.31
C GLY A 875 -10.88 -28.85 25.95
N ALA A 876 -10.72 -28.05 24.91
CA ALA A 876 -10.91 -28.48 23.53
C ALA A 876 -9.82 -27.88 22.64
N VAL A 877 -9.35 -28.68 21.68
CA VAL A 877 -8.41 -28.25 20.65
C VAL A 877 -9.14 -28.24 19.32
N ARG A 878 -9.15 -27.09 18.65
CA ARG A 878 -9.80 -26.96 17.35
C ARG A 878 -8.84 -27.45 16.25
N PRO A 879 -9.33 -28.16 15.23
CA PRO A 879 -8.49 -28.58 14.10
C PRO A 879 -7.75 -27.42 13.44
N GLU A 880 -8.35 -26.22 13.41
CA GLU A 880 -7.74 -25.02 12.87
C GLU A 880 -6.50 -24.55 13.65
N ASP A 881 -6.38 -24.92 14.93
CA ASP A 881 -5.24 -24.56 15.78
C ASP A 881 -4.05 -25.54 15.61
N LEU A 882 -4.28 -26.64 14.89
CA LEU A 882 -3.30 -27.69 14.59
C LEU A 882 -2.65 -27.52 13.21
N ALA A 883 -3.05 -26.50 12.44
CA ALA A 883 -2.64 -26.31 11.05
C ALA A 883 -2.01 -24.93 10.83
N PRO A 884 -1.16 -24.77 9.79
CA PRO A 884 -0.72 -23.46 9.34
C PRO A 884 -1.89 -22.63 8.82
N ALA A 885 -1.67 -21.34 8.59
CA ALA A 885 -2.71 -20.49 8.01
C ALA A 885 -3.14 -21.01 6.63
N VAL A 886 -4.44 -20.91 6.33
CA VAL A 886 -4.98 -21.20 5.00
C VAL A 886 -4.23 -20.41 3.93
N GLY A 887 -3.90 -21.06 2.82
CA GLY A 887 -3.15 -20.49 1.70
C GLY A 887 -1.63 -20.59 1.84
N THR A 888 -1.10 -20.98 3.01
CA THR A 888 0.34 -21.18 3.24
C THR A 888 0.91 -22.20 2.24
N LEU A 889 2.06 -21.84 1.65
CA LEU A 889 2.87 -22.78 0.89
C LEU A 889 3.74 -23.59 1.85
N VAL A 890 3.60 -24.89 1.78
CA VAL A 890 4.18 -25.90 2.65
C VAL A 890 5.12 -26.74 1.80
N SER A 891 6.43 -26.54 2.00
CA SER A 891 7.47 -27.34 1.37
C SER A 891 7.60 -28.71 2.02
N ASP A 892 7.49 -28.77 3.34
CA ASP A 892 7.44 -30.01 4.12
C ASP A 892 6.19 -30.04 5.01
N PRO A 893 5.18 -30.87 4.66
CA PRO A 893 4.00 -31.07 5.51
C PRO A 893 4.32 -31.57 6.92
N SER A 894 5.41 -32.32 7.09
CA SER A 894 5.76 -32.85 8.41
C SER A 894 6.18 -31.75 9.36
N GLU A 895 7.01 -30.82 8.88
CA GLU A 895 7.45 -29.65 9.62
C GLU A 895 6.28 -28.70 9.91
N ALA A 896 5.46 -28.39 8.89
CA ALA A 896 4.38 -27.41 9.03
C ALA A 896 3.26 -27.86 9.98
N PHE A 897 3.00 -29.17 10.07
CA PHE A 897 1.97 -29.73 10.93
C PHE A 897 2.55 -30.40 12.19
N GLY A 898 3.87 -30.44 12.38
CA GLY A 898 4.50 -31.03 13.57
C GLY A 898 4.13 -32.50 13.81
N VAL A 899 3.88 -33.24 12.73
CA VAL A 899 3.50 -34.66 12.70
C VAL A 899 4.25 -35.28 11.53
N GLU A 900 4.73 -36.52 11.63
CA GLU A 900 5.32 -37.19 10.48
C GLU A 900 4.25 -37.48 9.42
N VAL A 901 4.32 -36.80 8.28
CA VAL A 901 3.31 -36.86 7.20
C VAL A 901 3.98 -37.34 5.93
N SER A 902 3.58 -38.50 5.44
CA SER A 902 3.94 -38.91 4.08
C SER A 902 3.15 -38.08 3.06
N ALA A 903 3.73 -37.79 1.90
CA ALA A 903 3.09 -37.05 0.80
C ALA A 903 1.98 -37.86 0.09
N THR A 904 1.19 -38.63 0.84
CA THR A 904 0.05 -39.43 0.37
C THR A 904 -1.16 -39.21 1.28
N SER A 905 -2.34 -39.11 0.67
CA SER A 905 -3.59 -38.90 1.40
C SER A 905 -3.87 -40.08 2.33
N GLY A 906 -4.10 -39.79 3.60
CA GLY A 906 -4.22 -40.81 4.64
C GLY A 906 -4.18 -40.21 6.05
N ARG A 907 -4.27 -41.07 7.07
CA ARG A 907 -4.17 -40.64 8.48
C ARG A 907 -2.71 -40.64 8.92
N HIS A 908 -2.25 -39.49 9.39
CA HIS A 908 -0.89 -39.27 9.88
C HIS A 908 -0.96 -38.63 11.27
N GLY A 909 -0.31 -39.25 12.26
CA GLY A 909 -0.34 -38.81 13.68
C GLY A 909 -1.73 -38.59 14.28
N GLY A 910 -2.73 -39.37 13.85
CA GLY A 910 -4.12 -39.28 14.31
C GLY A 910 -5.02 -38.32 13.53
N HIS A 911 -4.48 -37.64 12.51
CA HIS A 911 -5.23 -36.66 11.71
C HIS A 911 -5.30 -37.07 10.25
N LEU A 912 -6.44 -36.82 9.59
CA LEU A 912 -6.62 -37.12 8.18
C LEU A 912 -5.99 -36.01 7.32
N PHE A 913 -5.10 -36.36 6.40
CA PHE A 913 -4.57 -35.46 5.38
C PHE A 913 -5.09 -35.88 4.00
N VAL A 914 -5.50 -34.89 3.21
CA VAL A 914 -5.98 -35.07 1.84
C VAL A 914 -5.13 -34.21 0.91
N PHE A 915 -4.30 -34.87 0.10
CA PHE A 915 -3.51 -34.24 -0.93
C PHE A 915 -4.26 -34.24 -2.26
N VAL A 916 -4.58 -33.04 -2.75
CA VAL A 916 -5.13 -32.77 -4.08
C VAL A 916 -3.97 -32.64 -5.06
N ASP A 917 -3.63 -33.76 -5.69
CA ASP A 917 -2.45 -33.89 -6.55
C ASP A 917 -2.77 -34.42 -7.96
N ARG A 918 -4.05 -34.67 -8.25
CA ARG A 918 -4.54 -35.18 -9.53
C ARG A 918 -5.82 -34.48 -9.96
N PRO A 919 -6.06 -34.30 -11.28
CA PRO A 919 -7.26 -33.67 -11.79
C PRO A 919 -8.53 -34.44 -11.40
N GLY A 920 -9.63 -33.71 -11.17
CA GLY A 920 -10.94 -34.28 -10.83
C GLY A 920 -11.13 -34.61 -9.35
N MET A 921 -10.13 -34.38 -8.49
CA MET A 921 -10.30 -34.51 -7.04
C MET A 921 -11.13 -33.37 -6.45
N LEU A 922 -11.01 -32.17 -7.02
CA LEU A 922 -11.87 -31.03 -6.71
C LEU A 922 -13.12 -31.10 -7.60
N VAL A 923 -14.23 -31.57 -7.04
CA VAL A 923 -15.50 -31.78 -7.76
C VAL A 923 -16.37 -30.51 -7.77
N ALA A 924 -16.14 -29.62 -6.80
CA ALA A 924 -16.64 -28.25 -6.77
C ALA A 924 -15.56 -27.35 -6.15
N PRO A 925 -15.58 -26.02 -6.36
CA PRO A 925 -14.59 -25.10 -5.82
C PRO A 925 -14.32 -25.25 -4.32
N ASP A 926 -15.31 -25.71 -3.55
CA ASP A 926 -15.24 -25.95 -2.12
C ASP A 926 -15.36 -27.44 -1.76
N ARG A 927 -15.27 -28.39 -2.72
CA ARG A 927 -15.47 -29.82 -2.45
C ARG A 927 -14.37 -30.70 -3.01
N VAL A 928 -13.77 -31.49 -2.14
CA VAL A 928 -12.79 -32.53 -2.49
C VAL A 928 -13.40 -33.92 -2.31
N ARG A 929 -13.37 -34.73 -3.37
CA ARG A 929 -13.79 -36.13 -3.30
C ARG A 929 -12.57 -37.02 -3.06
N PHE A 930 -12.57 -37.73 -1.94
CA PHE A 930 -11.53 -38.68 -1.56
C PHE A 930 -12.15 -39.88 -0.83
N ALA A 931 -11.85 -41.09 -1.29
CA ALA A 931 -12.41 -42.33 -0.75
C ALA A 931 -11.57 -42.85 0.44
N ILE A 932 -12.14 -42.78 1.64
CA ILE A 932 -11.57 -43.36 2.87
C ILE A 932 -12.70 -43.77 3.83
N ALA A 933 -12.50 -44.82 4.63
CA ALA A 933 -13.42 -45.17 5.71
C ALA A 933 -13.46 -44.02 6.72
N ARG A 934 -14.62 -43.42 6.97
CA ARG A 934 -14.77 -42.17 7.76
C ARG A 934 -14.97 -42.46 9.24
N ARG A 935 -14.36 -41.62 10.10
CA ARG A 935 -14.63 -41.62 11.55
C ARG A 935 -15.67 -40.54 11.92
N PRO A 936 -16.45 -40.72 13.01
CA PRO A 936 -17.42 -39.73 13.47
C PRO A 936 -16.76 -38.38 13.79
N GLY A 937 -17.32 -37.28 13.30
CA GLY A 937 -16.77 -35.92 13.51
C GLY A 937 -15.36 -35.73 12.93
N GLU A 938 -14.88 -36.60 12.04
CA GLU A 938 -13.54 -36.48 11.50
C GLU A 938 -13.39 -35.26 10.58
N THR A 939 -12.28 -34.56 10.71
CA THR A 939 -11.89 -33.43 9.87
C THR A 939 -10.60 -33.77 9.11
N ALA A 940 -10.44 -33.18 7.93
CA ALA A 940 -9.31 -33.41 7.04
C ALA A 940 -8.45 -32.16 6.83
N PHE A 941 -7.14 -32.25 6.97
CA PHE A 941 -6.23 -31.21 6.48
C PHE A 941 -6.07 -31.37 4.97
N VAL A 942 -6.53 -30.39 4.19
CA VAL A 942 -6.51 -30.49 2.74
C VAL A 942 -5.38 -29.65 2.15
N LEU A 943 -4.56 -30.26 1.31
CA LEU A 943 -3.39 -29.65 0.69
C LEU A 943 -3.45 -29.85 -0.83
N ALA A 944 -3.21 -28.80 -1.62
CA ALA A 944 -3.14 -28.92 -3.07
C ALA A 944 -1.72 -28.73 -3.61
N ARG A 945 -1.30 -29.61 -4.51
CA ARG A 945 0.05 -29.55 -5.07
C ARG A 945 0.23 -28.31 -5.94
N THR A 946 1.29 -27.55 -5.68
CA THR A 946 1.69 -26.33 -6.39
C THR A 946 3.20 -26.37 -6.67
N GLY A 947 3.59 -26.87 -7.85
CA GLY A 947 5.00 -27.14 -8.18
C GLY A 947 5.60 -28.22 -7.27
N ASP A 948 6.72 -27.88 -6.62
CA ASP A 948 7.44 -28.75 -5.66
C ASP A 948 6.96 -28.60 -4.20
N ALA A 949 5.92 -27.80 -3.96
CA ALA A 949 5.34 -27.57 -2.64
C ALA A 949 3.83 -27.86 -2.64
N TYR A 950 3.22 -27.78 -1.45
CA TYR A 950 1.79 -27.91 -1.25
C TYR A 950 1.19 -26.61 -0.74
N ARG A 951 0.06 -26.18 -1.28
CA ARG A 951 -0.75 -25.09 -0.71
C ARG A 951 -1.75 -25.68 0.27
N TYR A 952 -1.76 -25.23 1.51
CA TYR A 952 -2.77 -25.66 2.46
C TYR A 952 -4.13 -24.97 2.16
N LEU A 953 -5.15 -25.77 1.81
CA LEU A 953 -6.49 -25.31 1.45
C LEU A 953 -7.44 -25.19 2.64
N GLY A 954 -7.04 -25.61 3.84
CA GLY A 954 -7.83 -25.52 5.06
C GLY A 954 -8.38 -26.85 5.56
N ILE A 955 -9.30 -26.76 6.52
CA ILE A 955 -9.96 -27.91 7.14
C ILE A 955 -11.17 -28.34 6.28
N GLY A 956 -11.10 -29.57 5.80
CA GLY A 956 -12.19 -30.30 5.18
C GLY A 956 -13.16 -30.84 6.23
N ARG A 957 -14.46 -30.56 6.07
CA ARG A 957 -15.54 -31.19 6.84
C ARG A 957 -16.40 -32.03 5.90
N TRP A 958 -16.77 -33.24 6.31
CA TRP A 958 -17.55 -34.11 5.43
C TRP A 958 -19.00 -33.62 5.30
N ASP A 959 -19.51 -33.59 4.08
CA ASP A 959 -20.92 -33.39 3.76
C ASP A 959 -21.36 -34.33 2.63
N GLU A 960 -22.42 -35.11 2.87
CA GLU A 960 -23.02 -36.10 1.95
C GLU A 960 -22.01 -37.02 1.23
N ASP A 961 -21.39 -36.55 0.15
CA ASP A 961 -20.50 -37.27 -0.76
C ASP A 961 -19.07 -36.69 -0.91
N ALA A 962 -18.74 -35.58 -0.24
CA ALA A 962 -17.44 -34.90 -0.39
C ALA A 962 -16.96 -34.17 0.88
N TRP A 963 -15.67 -33.86 0.93
CA TRP A 963 -15.06 -32.99 1.94
C TRP A 963 -15.21 -31.52 1.53
N ILE A 964 -15.97 -30.74 2.29
CA ILE A 964 -16.11 -29.30 2.10
C ILE A 964 -14.88 -28.59 2.65
N VAL A 965 -14.16 -27.88 1.79
CA VAL A 965 -12.99 -27.06 2.10
C VAL A 965 -13.26 -25.59 1.79
N PRO A 966 -12.95 -24.66 2.71
CA PRO A 966 -13.42 -23.28 2.61
C PRO A 966 -12.65 -22.38 1.63
N SER A 967 -11.51 -22.82 1.08
CA SER A 967 -10.51 -21.89 0.55
C SER A 967 -9.67 -22.43 -0.61
N THR A 968 -10.33 -22.66 -1.74
CA THR A 968 -9.68 -22.96 -3.02
C THR A 968 -9.56 -21.68 -3.87
N ASP A 969 -8.37 -21.39 -4.38
CA ASP A 969 -8.17 -20.29 -5.32
C ASP A 969 -8.42 -20.71 -6.79
N TYR A 970 -8.55 -19.74 -7.70
CA TYR A 970 -8.81 -20.03 -9.11
C TYR A 970 -7.69 -20.85 -9.77
N ALA A 971 -6.43 -20.66 -9.38
CA ALA A 971 -5.30 -21.40 -9.95
C ALA A 971 -5.35 -22.88 -9.59
N THR A 972 -5.65 -23.18 -8.32
CA THR A 972 -5.82 -24.52 -7.76
C THR A 972 -7.00 -25.22 -8.38
N TRP A 973 -8.15 -24.53 -8.49
CA TRP A 973 -9.34 -25.07 -9.16
C TRP A 973 -9.10 -25.32 -10.65
N LYS A 974 -8.43 -24.40 -11.35
CA LYS A 974 -8.08 -24.58 -12.77
C LYS A 974 -7.17 -25.80 -12.99
N GLN A 975 -6.27 -26.07 -12.06
CA GLN A 975 -5.31 -27.15 -12.16
C GLN A 975 -5.92 -28.51 -11.80
N TRP A 976 -6.76 -28.57 -10.77
CA TRP A 976 -7.20 -29.83 -10.17
C TRP A 976 -8.72 -30.06 -10.20
N GLY A 977 -9.52 -29.10 -10.66
CA GLY A 977 -10.98 -29.16 -10.73
C GLY A 977 -11.52 -30.07 -11.84
N GLU A 978 -12.72 -30.61 -11.62
CA GLU A 978 -13.42 -31.51 -12.56
C GLU A 978 -14.12 -30.75 -13.72
N GLY A 979 -14.31 -29.42 -13.61
CA GLY A 979 -15.09 -28.63 -14.57
C GLY A 979 -14.59 -27.20 -14.83
N ARG A 980 -15.23 -26.50 -15.79
CA ARG A 980 -14.93 -25.10 -16.14
C ARG A 980 -15.67 -24.07 -15.27
N GLU A 981 -16.61 -24.50 -14.43
CA GLU A 981 -17.40 -23.58 -13.59
C GLU A 981 -16.59 -23.13 -12.37
N VAL A 982 -16.46 -21.81 -12.22
CA VAL A 982 -15.66 -21.11 -11.19
C VAL A 982 -16.52 -20.41 -10.14
N SER A 983 -17.84 -20.56 -10.26
CA SER A 983 -18.82 -19.99 -9.34
C SER A 983 -18.84 -20.82 -8.06
N LYS A 984 -18.85 -20.14 -6.91
CA LYS A 984 -19.12 -20.73 -5.61
C LYS A 984 -20.59 -21.17 -5.55
N ARG A 985 -20.94 -21.94 -4.52
CA ARG A 985 -22.33 -22.27 -4.19
C ARG A 985 -22.97 -21.11 -3.44
N LEU A 986 -24.24 -20.84 -3.73
CA LEU A 986 -25.02 -19.81 -3.03
C LEU A 986 -25.16 -20.17 -1.54
N PRO A 987 -25.12 -19.20 -0.61
CA PRO A 987 -25.40 -19.47 0.80
C PRO A 987 -26.79 -20.08 1.01
N GLU A 988 -26.93 -20.88 2.06
CA GLU A 988 -28.20 -21.51 2.42
C GLU A 988 -29.28 -20.45 2.74
N GLY A 989 -30.53 -20.70 2.32
CA GLY A 989 -31.64 -19.77 2.49
C GLY A 989 -31.68 -18.59 1.50
N ALA A 990 -30.58 -18.25 0.81
CA ALA A 990 -30.56 -17.10 -0.10
C ALA A 990 -31.44 -17.29 -1.35
N LEU A 991 -31.64 -18.52 -1.83
CA LEU A 991 -32.61 -18.82 -2.90
C LEU A 991 -34.07 -18.63 -2.46
N SER A 992 -34.40 -18.97 -1.21
CA SER A 992 -35.75 -18.77 -0.66
C SER A 992 -36.09 -17.28 -0.57
N ARG A 993 -35.16 -16.49 -0.04
CA ARG A 993 -35.29 -15.02 0.02
C ARG A 993 -35.35 -14.38 -1.37
N ALA A 994 -34.63 -14.94 -2.34
CA ALA A 994 -34.71 -14.50 -3.73
C ALA A 994 -36.10 -14.78 -4.34
N GLN A 995 -36.74 -15.89 -3.98
CA GLN A 995 -38.10 -16.19 -4.42
C GLN A 995 -39.13 -15.22 -3.81
N GLU A 996 -39.04 -14.96 -2.50
CA GLU A 996 -39.89 -13.98 -1.80
C GLU A 996 -39.77 -12.58 -2.43
N ALA A 997 -38.54 -12.18 -2.79
CA ALA A 997 -38.28 -10.92 -3.49
C ALA A 997 -38.93 -10.87 -4.88
N CYS A 998 -38.90 -11.98 -5.64
CA CYS A 998 -39.57 -12.06 -6.94
C CYS A 998 -41.09 -11.94 -6.80
N ASP A 999 -41.68 -12.60 -5.81
CA ASP A 999 -43.13 -12.57 -5.56
C ASP A 999 -43.59 -11.15 -5.18
N ALA A 1000 -42.81 -10.46 -4.33
CA ALA A 1000 -43.06 -9.07 -3.97
C ALA A 1000 -43.01 -8.13 -5.20
N LEU A 1001 -42.06 -8.35 -6.11
CA LEU A 1001 -41.91 -7.54 -7.32
C LEU A 1001 -43.01 -7.80 -8.36
N LEU A 1002 -43.51 -9.05 -8.47
CA LEU A 1002 -44.61 -9.40 -9.38
C LEU A 1002 -45.96 -8.84 -8.93
N ALA A 1003 -46.10 -8.56 -7.63
CA ALA A 1003 -47.26 -7.91 -7.02
C ALA A 1003 -47.29 -6.39 -7.23
N LEU A 1004 -46.22 -5.77 -7.76
CA LEU A 1004 -46.21 -4.34 -8.06
C LEU A 1004 -47.22 -3.99 -9.17
N PRO A 1005 -48.05 -2.94 -9.01
CA PRO A 1005 -49.01 -2.51 -10.03
C PRO A 1005 -48.36 -2.02 -11.33
N ASP A 1006 -47.22 -1.33 -11.22
CA ASP A 1006 -46.50 -0.73 -12.36
C ASP A 1006 -45.40 -1.64 -12.92
N ARG A 1007 -45.07 -2.73 -12.20
CA ARG A 1007 -44.10 -3.76 -12.58
C ARG A 1007 -42.83 -3.18 -13.23
N SER A 1008 -42.24 -2.14 -12.66
CA SER A 1008 -41.10 -1.44 -13.26
C SER A 1008 -39.87 -1.43 -12.36
N ILE A 1009 -38.69 -1.60 -12.96
CA ILE A 1009 -37.38 -1.49 -12.29
C ILE A 1009 -36.46 -0.58 -13.10
N GLU A 1010 -35.56 0.13 -12.43
CA GLU A 1010 -34.64 1.07 -13.05
C GLU A 1010 -33.21 0.81 -12.56
N LYS A 1011 -32.24 0.80 -13.49
CA LYS A 1011 -30.82 0.65 -13.16
C LYS A 1011 -30.10 2.00 -13.07
N PRO A 1012 -28.97 2.08 -12.33
CA PRO A 1012 -28.11 3.26 -12.34
C PRO A 1012 -27.76 3.65 -13.78
N GLY A 1013 -27.96 4.92 -14.15
CA GLY A 1013 -27.85 5.39 -15.53
C GLY A 1013 -29.18 5.56 -16.29
N GLY A 1014 -30.33 5.32 -15.64
CA GLY A 1014 -31.65 5.76 -16.11
C GLY A 1014 -32.38 4.79 -17.06
N ALA A 1015 -31.79 3.64 -17.38
CA ALA A 1015 -32.45 2.64 -18.20
C ALA A 1015 -33.52 1.90 -17.40
N ARG A 1016 -34.74 1.82 -17.97
CA ARG A 1016 -35.93 1.22 -17.34
C ARG A 1016 -36.28 -0.11 -17.97
N ALA A 1017 -36.82 -1.00 -17.16
CA ALA A 1017 -37.38 -2.27 -17.60
C ALA A 1017 -38.72 -2.54 -16.93
N ARG A 1018 -39.65 -3.14 -17.68
CA ARG A 1018 -40.91 -3.67 -17.18
C ARG A 1018 -40.75 -5.16 -16.88
N ILE A 1019 -41.19 -5.58 -15.71
CA ILE A 1019 -41.34 -6.98 -15.33
C ILE A 1019 -42.57 -7.55 -16.06
N ALA A 1020 -42.33 -8.33 -17.10
CA ALA A 1020 -43.39 -8.91 -17.92
C ALA A 1020 -44.10 -10.07 -17.21
N GLY A 1021 -43.39 -10.79 -16.34
CA GLY A 1021 -43.94 -11.91 -15.57
C GLY A 1021 -42.85 -12.82 -15.00
N PRO A 1022 -43.23 -13.95 -14.39
CA PRO A 1022 -42.28 -14.93 -13.89
C PRO A 1022 -41.52 -15.60 -15.05
N ALA A 1023 -40.25 -15.91 -14.82
CA ALA A 1023 -39.43 -16.63 -15.80
C ALA A 1023 -39.68 -18.16 -15.73
N PRO A 1024 -39.57 -18.91 -16.85
CA PRO A 1024 -39.89 -20.35 -16.90
C PRO A 1024 -39.07 -21.25 -15.97
N ARG A 1025 -37.88 -20.81 -15.53
CA ARG A 1025 -36.98 -21.54 -14.61
C ARG A 1025 -36.83 -20.84 -13.25
N GLY A 1026 -37.81 -20.00 -12.88
CA GLY A 1026 -37.76 -19.15 -11.70
C GLY A 1026 -37.06 -17.81 -11.96
N GLY A 1027 -37.46 -16.77 -11.22
CA GLY A 1027 -36.97 -15.39 -11.40
C GLY A 1027 -37.95 -14.51 -12.20
N LEU A 1028 -37.43 -13.42 -12.78
CA LEU A 1028 -38.25 -12.38 -13.43
C LEU A 1028 -37.90 -12.22 -14.91
N ARG A 1029 -38.91 -12.17 -15.78
CA ARG A 1029 -38.74 -11.74 -17.17
C ARG A 1029 -38.87 -10.22 -17.25
N ILE A 1030 -37.88 -9.56 -17.83
CA ILE A 1030 -37.83 -8.11 -17.97
C ILE A 1030 -37.75 -7.68 -19.44
N GLU A 1031 -38.46 -6.61 -19.79
CA GLU A 1031 -38.59 -6.07 -21.15
C GLU A 1031 -38.35 -4.55 -21.11
N GLY A 1032 -37.62 -3.98 -22.07
CA GLY A 1032 -37.28 -2.55 -22.15
C GLY A 1032 -36.72 -2.18 -23.52
N ASP A 1033 -35.92 -1.10 -23.62
CA ASP A 1033 -35.19 -0.71 -24.86
C ASP A 1033 -33.99 -1.65 -25.15
N PHE A 1034 -34.16 -2.94 -24.89
CA PHE A 1034 -33.19 -4.00 -25.05
C PHE A 1034 -33.93 -5.33 -25.21
N GLU A 1035 -33.28 -6.34 -25.81
CA GLU A 1035 -33.89 -7.66 -25.98
C GLU A 1035 -34.38 -8.24 -24.64
N PRO A 1036 -35.57 -8.87 -24.59
CA PRO A 1036 -36.12 -9.43 -23.36
C PRO A 1036 -35.11 -10.31 -22.61
N ARG A 1037 -34.93 -10.05 -21.30
CA ARG A 1037 -33.96 -10.76 -20.46
C ARG A 1037 -34.63 -11.44 -19.27
N THR A 1038 -33.88 -12.32 -18.61
CA THR A 1038 -34.29 -12.96 -17.37
C THR A 1038 -33.35 -12.57 -16.24
N VAL A 1039 -33.90 -12.08 -15.13
CA VAL A 1039 -33.20 -12.00 -13.85
C VAL A 1039 -33.43 -13.32 -13.12
N SER A 1040 -32.40 -14.14 -12.99
CA SER A 1040 -32.54 -15.46 -12.37
C SER A 1040 -32.59 -15.38 -10.84
N LEU A 1041 -33.18 -16.39 -10.19
CA LEU A 1041 -33.13 -16.53 -8.72
C LEU A 1041 -31.70 -16.63 -8.20
N VAL A 1042 -30.79 -17.21 -8.98
CA VAL A 1042 -29.38 -17.37 -8.60
C VAL A 1042 -28.66 -16.02 -8.58
N ASP A 1043 -28.90 -15.16 -9.58
CA ASP A 1043 -28.30 -13.83 -9.61
C ASP A 1043 -28.84 -12.95 -8.48
N LEU A 1044 -30.15 -13.01 -8.22
CA LEU A 1044 -30.78 -12.31 -7.10
C LEU A 1044 -30.28 -12.82 -5.74
N GLY A 1045 -30.10 -14.14 -5.61
CA GLY A 1045 -29.56 -14.76 -4.41
C GLY A 1045 -28.13 -14.32 -4.09
N TRP A 1046 -27.27 -14.13 -5.09
CA TRP A 1046 -25.91 -13.59 -4.89
C TRP A 1046 -25.92 -12.11 -4.49
N VAL A 1047 -26.88 -11.33 -4.99
CA VAL A 1047 -27.08 -9.94 -4.55
C VAL A 1047 -27.48 -9.88 -3.08
N ILE A 1048 -28.39 -10.76 -2.64
CA ILE A 1048 -28.82 -10.85 -1.24
C ILE A 1048 -27.64 -11.23 -0.34
N ALA A 1049 -26.84 -12.22 -0.75
CA ALA A 1049 -25.65 -12.62 -0.01
C ALA A 1049 -24.62 -11.47 0.16
N ALA A 1050 -24.48 -10.61 -0.86
CA ALA A 1050 -23.62 -9.43 -0.79
C ALA A 1050 -24.20 -8.33 0.10
N ASP A 1051 -25.52 -8.18 0.14
CA ASP A 1051 -26.21 -7.23 1.01
C ASP A 1051 -26.04 -7.63 2.49
N ASP A 1052 -26.19 -8.91 2.82
CA ASP A 1052 -25.94 -9.44 4.17
C ASP A 1052 -24.45 -9.28 4.59
N ASP A 1053 -23.52 -9.34 3.64
CA ASP A 1053 -22.10 -9.07 3.90
C ASP A 1053 -21.83 -7.58 4.20
N VAL A 1054 -22.47 -6.67 3.46
CA VAL A 1054 -22.39 -5.22 3.69
C VAL A 1054 -22.98 -4.85 5.05
N GLU A 1055 -24.10 -5.46 5.45
CA GLU A 1055 -24.70 -5.22 6.77
C GLU A 1055 -23.79 -5.64 7.94
N ARG A 1056 -22.97 -6.69 7.77
CA ARG A 1056 -22.05 -7.18 8.80
C ARG A 1056 -20.71 -6.43 8.86
N SER A 1057 -20.18 -6.02 7.70
CA SER A 1057 -18.80 -5.54 7.58
C SER A 1057 -18.68 -4.07 7.14
N GLY A 1058 -19.81 -3.42 6.81
CA GLY A 1058 -19.84 -2.08 6.24
C GLY A 1058 -19.44 -2.04 4.76
N GLY A 1059 -19.71 -0.91 4.10
CA GLY A 1059 -19.37 -0.67 2.70
C GLY A 1059 -20.59 -0.42 1.80
N VAL A 1060 -20.42 -0.62 0.50
CA VAL A 1060 -21.45 -0.36 -0.53
C VAL A 1060 -21.86 -1.67 -1.19
N LEU A 1061 -23.17 -1.87 -1.38
CA LEU A 1061 -23.72 -2.96 -2.19
C LEU A 1061 -23.60 -2.62 -3.68
N ASP A 1062 -22.57 -3.15 -4.31
CA ASP A 1062 -22.28 -3.01 -5.73
C ASP A 1062 -21.97 -4.35 -6.41
N GLU A 1063 -21.82 -4.29 -7.73
CA GLU A 1063 -21.55 -5.45 -8.56
C GLU A 1063 -20.20 -6.13 -8.26
N GLU A 1064 -19.20 -5.37 -7.82
CA GLU A 1064 -17.90 -5.91 -7.44
C GLU A 1064 -18.01 -6.77 -6.17
N ARG A 1065 -18.79 -6.31 -5.18
CA ARG A 1065 -19.07 -7.03 -3.94
C ARG A 1065 -19.77 -8.35 -4.22
N VAL A 1066 -20.77 -8.35 -5.10
CA VAL A 1066 -21.50 -9.55 -5.53
C VAL A 1066 -20.58 -10.55 -6.22
N ASN A 1067 -19.74 -10.08 -7.16
CA ASN A 1067 -18.84 -10.94 -7.91
C ASN A 1067 -17.73 -11.55 -7.04
N ARG A 1068 -17.23 -10.81 -6.04
CA ARG A 1068 -16.25 -11.32 -5.06
C ARG A 1068 -16.77 -12.49 -4.24
N LEU A 1069 -18.05 -12.45 -3.88
CA LEU A 1069 -18.70 -13.53 -3.14
C LEU A 1069 -19.09 -14.68 -4.07
N ARG A 1070 -19.45 -14.38 -5.32
CA ARG A 1070 -19.90 -15.37 -6.31
C ARG A 1070 -18.78 -16.21 -6.90
N TYR A 1071 -17.59 -15.66 -7.15
CA TYR A 1071 -16.52 -16.36 -7.85
C TYR A 1071 -15.29 -16.62 -6.96
N LEU A 1072 -14.45 -17.57 -7.36
CA LEU A 1072 -13.16 -17.79 -6.71
C LEU A 1072 -12.24 -16.56 -6.82
N GLU A 1073 -11.40 -16.37 -5.82
CA GLU A 1073 -10.39 -15.31 -5.85
C GLU A 1073 -9.42 -15.52 -7.04
N GLY A 1074 -9.16 -14.45 -7.78
CA GLY A 1074 -8.35 -14.50 -9.01
C GLY A 1074 -9.09 -14.94 -10.28
N THR A 1075 -10.42 -15.15 -10.23
CA THR A 1075 -11.22 -15.46 -11.43
C THR A 1075 -11.19 -14.29 -12.43
N PRO A 1076 -10.74 -14.48 -13.70
CA PRO A 1076 -10.68 -13.41 -14.69
C PRO A 1076 -12.07 -12.84 -15.03
N LYS A 1077 -12.21 -11.51 -15.17
CA LYS A 1077 -13.49 -10.86 -15.51
C LYS A 1077 -14.14 -11.42 -16.79
N GLY A 1078 -13.36 -11.76 -17.81
CA GLY A 1078 -13.87 -12.37 -19.05
C GLY A 1078 -14.46 -13.78 -18.90
N SER A 1079 -14.24 -14.43 -17.75
CA SER A 1079 -14.82 -15.75 -17.42
C SER A 1079 -16.04 -15.67 -16.50
N THR A 1080 -16.54 -14.46 -16.24
CA THR A 1080 -17.64 -14.18 -15.31
C THR A 1080 -18.81 -13.51 -16.03
N ARG A 1081 -20.05 -13.80 -15.61
CA ARG A 1081 -21.28 -13.29 -16.24
C ARG A 1081 -21.62 -11.84 -15.80
N TRP A 1082 -20.81 -10.85 -16.18
CA TRP A 1082 -20.98 -9.44 -15.76
C TRP A 1082 -22.24 -8.74 -16.29
N LEU A 1083 -22.87 -9.20 -17.36
CA LEU A 1083 -23.93 -8.41 -18.00
C LEU A 1083 -25.30 -8.40 -17.27
N ASP A 1084 -25.55 -9.30 -16.32
CA ASP A 1084 -26.89 -9.50 -15.74
C ASP A 1084 -27.02 -9.16 -14.24
N THR A 1085 -25.92 -8.88 -13.52
CA THR A 1085 -25.96 -8.59 -12.07
C THR A 1085 -26.60 -7.24 -11.75
N GLN A 1086 -26.52 -6.26 -12.66
CA GLN A 1086 -27.10 -4.92 -12.45
C GLN A 1086 -28.63 -4.93 -12.38
N TRP A 1087 -29.29 -5.75 -13.20
CA TRP A 1087 -30.76 -5.88 -13.13
C TRP A 1087 -31.20 -6.62 -11.87
N ALA A 1088 -30.40 -7.60 -11.41
CA ALA A 1088 -30.62 -8.25 -10.11
C ALA A 1088 -30.45 -7.27 -8.94
N LEU A 1089 -29.42 -6.41 -8.96
CA LEU A 1089 -29.22 -5.34 -7.98
C LEU A 1089 -30.40 -4.36 -7.95
N SER A 1090 -30.88 -3.93 -9.11
CA SER A 1090 -32.06 -3.06 -9.22
C SER A 1090 -33.34 -3.72 -8.72
N ALA A 1091 -33.57 -4.98 -9.10
CA ALA A 1091 -34.71 -5.76 -8.62
C ALA A 1091 -34.66 -5.92 -7.09
N TRP A 1092 -33.50 -6.29 -6.53
CA TRP A 1092 -33.33 -6.42 -5.08
C TRP A 1092 -33.52 -5.10 -4.35
N ARG A 1093 -33.04 -3.97 -4.88
CA ARG A 1093 -33.27 -2.65 -4.25
C ARG A 1093 -34.76 -2.35 -4.09
N VAL A 1094 -35.57 -2.64 -5.12
CA VAL A 1094 -37.02 -2.45 -5.07
C VAL A 1094 -37.68 -3.49 -4.16
N ALA A 1095 -37.29 -4.76 -4.25
CA ALA A 1095 -37.82 -5.82 -3.40
C ALA A 1095 -37.50 -5.59 -1.92
N LYS A 1096 -36.24 -5.25 -1.59
CA LYS A 1096 -35.80 -4.91 -0.24
C LYS A 1096 -36.64 -3.80 0.34
N LEU A 1097 -36.95 -2.74 -0.42
CA LEU A 1097 -37.83 -1.66 0.02
C LEU A 1097 -39.26 -2.13 0.34
N LEU A 1098 -39.82 -3.03 -0.47
CA LEU A 1098 -41.14 -3.62 -0.23
C LEU A 1098 -41.14 -4.54 1.00
N LEU A 1099 -40.07 -5.31 1.17
CA LEU A 1099 -39.88 -6.23 2.29
C LEU A 1099 -39.50 -5.48 3.59
N SER A 1100 -38.90 -4.28 3.50
CA SER A 1100 -38.40 -3.47 4.62
C SER A 1100 -39.36 -2.40 5.14
N ALA A 1101 -40.60 -2.30 4.63
CA ALA A 1101 -41.61 -1.34 5.08
C ALA A 1101 -42.16 -1.66 6.50
N GLY A 1102 -41.27 -1.63 7.50
CA GLY A 1102 -41.57 -1.80 8.92
C GLY A 1102 -42.13 -0.52 9.57
N ALA A 1103 -42.69 -0.66 10.78
CA ALA A 1103 -43.31 0.44 11.52
C ALA A 1103 -42.27 1.49 11.99
N VAL A 1104 -42.48 2.74 11.59
CA VAL A 1104 -41.64 3.92 11.83
C VAL A 1104 -42.04 4.60 13.14
N GLN A 1105 -41.07 4.94 14.00
CA GLN A 1105 -41.29 5.65 15.26
C GLN A 1105 -41.61 7.13 15.05
N ILE A 1106 -42.70 7.64 15.67
CA ILE A 1106 -43.05 9.07 15.62
C ILE A 1106 -42.25 9.83 16.68
N VAL A 1107 -41.68 10.97 16.30
CA VAL A 1107 -40.89 11.86 17.17
C VAL A 1107 -41.58 13.23 17.26
N HIS A 1108 -41.57 13.84 18.44
CA HIS A 1108 -42.10 15.18 18.68
C HIS A 1108 -41.09 16.26 18.24
N GLU A 1109 -41.55 17.49 17.94
CA GLU A 1109 -40.72 18.67 17.53
C GLU A 1109 -39.55 19.02 18.48
N ALA A 1110 -39.50 18.44 19.67
CA ALA A 1110 -38.41 18.60 20.65
C ALA A 1110 -37.41 17.42 20.63
N GLY A 1111 -37.45 16.55 19.62
CA GLY A 1111 -36.58 15.38 19.46
C GLY A 1111 -36.92 14.17 20.36
N ARG A 1112 -38.04 14.20 21.10
CA ARG A 1112 -38.43 13.08 21.98
C ARG A 1112 -39.29 12.05 21.23
N PRO A 1113 -38.96 10.75 21.28
CA PRO A 1113 -39.80 9.73 20.66
C PRO A 1113 -41.15 9.61 21.40
N LEU A 1114 -42.25 9.66 20.66
CA LEU A 1114 -43.59 9.37 21.16
C LEU A 1114 -43.80 7.87 21.19
N ASN A 1115 -44.63 7.34 22.09
CA ASN A 1115 -45.01 5.92 22.08
C ASN A 1115 -46.10 5.64 21.02
N ALA A 1116 -45.78 5.98 19.77
CA ALA A 1116 -46.61 5.84 18.58
C ALA A 1116 -45.72 5.55 17.35
N ARG A 1117 -46.19 4.66 16.47
CA ARG A 1117 -45.53 4.30 15.22
C ARG A 1117 -46.52 4.32 14.06
N PHE A 1118 -46.04 4.61 12.86
CA PHE A 1118 -46.85 4.48 11.65
C PHE A 1118 -46.16 3.62 10.59
N ARG A 1119 -46.92 3.07 9.66
CA ARG A 1119 -46.40 2.43 8.45
C ARG A 1119 -47.28 2.79 7.27
N VAL A 1120 -46.67 2.89 6.09
CA VAL A 1120 -47.38 3.12 4.83
C VAL A 1120 -47.46 1.80 4.09
N GLU A 1121 -48.67 1.35 3.79
CA GLU A 1121 -48.93 0.09 3.09
C GLU A 1121 -49.63 0.37 1.75
N PRO A 1122 -49.22 -0.30 0.66
CA PRO A 1122 -49.99 -0.35 -0.57
C PRO A 1122 -51.38 -0.96 -0.32
N HIS A 1123 -52.42 -0.39 -0.93
CA HIS A 1123 -53.78 -0.91 -0.89
C HIS A 1123 -54.38 -0.93 -2.31
N PRO A 1124 -55.33 -1.83 -2.65
CA PRO A 1124 -55.94 -1.87 -3.99
C PRO A 1124 -56.53 -0.54 -4.48
N GLU A 1125 -56.96 0.32 -3.55
CA GLU A 1125 -57.57 1.63 -3.81
C GLU A 1125 -56.56 2.80 -3.72
N GLY A 1126 -55.26 2.57 -3.44
CA GLY A 1126 -54.23 3.61 -3.31
C GLY A 1126 -53.15 3.29 -2.26
N LEU A 1127 -52.80 4.26 -1.42
CA LEU A 1127 -51.93 4.06 -0.26
C LEU A 1127 -52.72 4.16 1.05
N SER A 1128 -52.30 3.42 2.06
CA SER A 1128 -52.87 3.49 3.40
C SER A 1128 -51.79 3.75 4.45
N VAL A 1129 -52.07 4.64 5.39
CA VAL A 1129 -51.22 4.95 6.54
C VAL A 1129 -51.84 4.30 7.77
N VAL A 1130 -51.13 3.32 8.35
CA VAL A 1130 -51.55 2.62 9.56
C VAL A 1130 -50.78 3.19 10.74
N LEU A 1131 -51.50 3.79 11.69
CA LEU A 1131 -50.95 4.31 12.93
C LEU A 1131 -51.26 3.35 14.08
N GLU A 1132 -50.27 3.04 14.92
CA GLU A 1132 -50.41 2.25 16.16
C GLU A 1132 -49.73 2.97 17.34
N ALA A 1133 -50.37 3.08 18.50
CA ALA A 1133 -49.81 3.78 19.66
C ALA A 1133 -50.12 3.11 21.01
N ARG A 1134 -49.20 3.22 21.98
CA ARG A 1134 -49.37 2.66 23.36
C ARG A 1134 -49.49 3.72 24.46
N GLY A 1135 -49.61 5.01 24.09
CA GLY A 1135 -49.73 6.10 25.06
C GLY A 1135 -49.98 7.48 24.43
N ASP A 1136 -49.44 7.73 23.24
CA ASP A 1136 -49.44 9.05 22.56
C ASP A 1136 -50.36 9.14 21.33
N TYR A 1137 -51.42 8.34 21.27
CA TYR A 1137 -52.31 8.22 20.09
C TYR A 1137 -52.84 9.56 19.57
N THR A 1138 -53.37 10.41 20.46
CA THR A 1138 -53.97 11.70 20.09
C THR A 1138 -52.95 12.68 19.51
N ARG A 1139 -51.69 12.60 19.96
CA ARG A 1139 -50.58 13.40 19.43
C ARG A 1139 -50.05 12.81 18.13
N GLY A 1140 -49.82 11.51 18.08
CA GLY A 1140 -49.36 10.80 16.87
C GLY A 1140 -50.34 10.94 15.71
N LEU A 1141 -51.65 10.81 15.95
CA LEU A 1141 -52.68 11.03 14.93
C LEU A 1141 -52.74 12.48 14.45
N GLY A 1142 -52.56 13.45 15.36
CA GLY A 1142 -52.50 14.86 15.01
C GLY A 1142 -51.34 15.16 14.05
N LEU A 1143 -50.13 14.71 14.39
CA LEU A 1143 -48.94 14.89 13.57
C LEU A 1143 -49.08 14.23 12.18
N ILE A 1144 -49.62 13.01 12.12
CA ILE A 1144 -49.86 12.35 10.82
C ILE A 1144 -50.85 13.15 9.97
N LEU A 1145 -51.95 13.62 10.55
CA LEU A 1145 -52.94 14.44 9.82
C LEU A 1145 -52.38 15.80 9.39
N GLU A 1146 -51.56 16.46 10.20
CA GLU A 1146 -50.84 17.70 9.84
C GLU A 1146 -49.89 17.48 8.68
N ARG A 1147 -49.15 16.38 8.67
CA ARG A 1147 -48.23 16.05 7.57
C ARG A 1147 -48.98 15.67 6.32
N LEU A 1148 -50.09 14.95 6.41
CA LEU A 1148 -50.96 14.66 5.27
C LEU A 1148 -51.57 15.95 4.69
N LYS A 1149 -51.97 16.90 5.55
CA LYS A 1149 -52.40 18.24 5.13
C LYS A 1149 -51.28 19.00 4.42
N ALA A 1150 -50.07 19.00 4.98
CA ALA A 1150 -48.90 19.65 4.38
C ALA A 1150 -48.51 19.05 3.02
N ALA A 1151 -48.77 17.75 2.82
CA ALA A 1151 -48.62 17.07 1.54
C ALA A 1151 -49.74 17.41 0.52
N GLY A 1152 -50.77 18.17 0.93
CA GLY A 1152 -51.95 18.44 0.11
C GLY A 1152 -52.85 17.23 -0.10
N LEU A 1153 -52.73 16.19 0.73
CA LEU A 1153 -53.44 14.92 0.55
C LEU A 1153 -54.81 14.93 1.26
N ARG A 1154 -55.77 14.25 0.64
CA ARG A 1154 -57.13 14.05 1.16
C ARG A 1154 -57.29 12.63 1.67
N LEU A 1155 -58.14 12.46 2.68
CA LEU A 1155 -58.49 11.12 3.17
C LEU A 1155 -59.53 10.50 2.25
N ALA A 1156 -59.16 9.47 1.51
CA ALA A 1156 -60.06 8.72 0.64
C ALA A 1156 -61.02 7.82 1.43
N ASP A 1157 -60.57 7.28 2.55
CA ASP A 1157 -61.36 6.46 3.47
C ASP A 1157 -60.65 6.35 4.84
N ALA A 1158 -61.31 5.84 5.88
CA ALA A 1158 -60.67 5.55 7.17
C ALA A 1158 -61.34 4.39 7.91
N GLU A 1159 -60.53 3.54 8.55
CA GLU A 1159 -60.99 2.33 9.23
C GLU A 1159 -60.36 2.13 10.61
N LEU A 1160 -61.15 1.57 11.53
CA LEU A 1160 -60.68 1.14 12.85
C LEU A 1160 -60.11 -0.29 12.79
N GLU A 1161 -58.81 -0.43 13.05
CA GLU A 1161 -58.09 -1.69 12.91
C GLU A 1161 -57.47 -2.12 14.25
N THR A 1162 -58.29 -2.68 15.14
CA THR A 1162 -57.86 -3.23 16.43
C THR A 1162 -57.90 -4.76 16.41
N LYS A 1163 -57.22 -5.42 17.36
CA LYS A 1163 -57.29 -6.90 17.47
C LYS A 1163 -58.73 -7.41 17.61
N THR A 1164 -59.58 -6.65 18.28
CA THR A 1164 -60.98 -7.02 18.55
C THR A 1164 -61.93 -6.67 17.39
N THR A 1165 -61.59 -5.67 16.58
CA THR A 1165 -62.41 -5.27 15.42
C THR A 1165 -61.98 -5.99 14.14
N ALA A 1166 -60.76 -6.54 14.06
CA ALA A 1166 -60.20 -7.17 12.85
C ALA A 1166 -61.08 -8.28 12.25
N GLU A 1167 -61.86 -8.98 13.07
CA GLU A 1167 -62.78 -10.05 12.64
C GLU A 1167 -64.13 -9.53 12.09
N LEU A 1168 -64.41 -8.21 12.19
CA LEU A 1168 -65.63 -7.59 11.68
C LEU A 1168 -65.51 -7.23 10.18
N PRO A 1169 -66.61 -7.31 9.41
CA PRO A 1169 -66.66 -6.84 8.03
C PRO A 1169 -66.21 -5.38 7.89
N ARG A 1170 -65.55 -5.03 6.77
CA ARG A 1170 -65.02 -3.67 6.48
C ARG A 1170 -66.06 -2.57 6.72
N GLU A 1171 -67.31 -2.82 6.32
CA GLU A 1171 -68.43 -1.89 6.49
C GLU A 1171 -68.70 -1.51 7.95
N GLN A 1172 -68.47 -2.43 8.89
CA GLN A 1172 -68.65 -2.23 10.33
C GLN A 1172 -67.41 -1.61 11.01
N ARG A 1173 -66.27 -1.56 10.32
CA ARG A 1173 -65.02 -0.92 10.80
C ARG A 1173 -64.77 0.47 10.21
N ARG A 1174 -65.44 0.80 9.13
CA ARG A 1174 -65.29 2.05 8.39
C ARG A 1174 -65.83 3.24 9.19
N LEU A 1175 -65.02 4.28 9.32
CA LEU A 1175 -65.37 5.50 10.05
C LEU A 1175 -66.27 6.39 9.19
N GLN A 1176 -67.41 6.82 9.74
CA GLN A 1176 -68.33 7.76 9.10
C GLN A 1176 -67.92 9.19 9.45
N LEU A 1177 -67.03 9.79 8.65
CA LEU A 1177 -66.46 11.14 8.88
C LEU A 1177 -67.10 12.24 8.03
N GLY A 1178 -68.11 11.91 7.22
CA GLY A 1178 -68.75 12.79 6.25
C GLY A 1178 -68.75 12.17 4.86
N VAL A 1179 -68.69 13.00 3.81
CA VAL A 1179 -68.53 12.55 2.42
C VAL A 1179 -67.04 12.40 2.14
N TYR A 1180 -66.62 11.20 1.77
CA TYR A 1180 -65.27 10.94 1.27
C TYR A 1180 -65.13 11.38 -0.19
N PRO A 1181 -63.96 11.87 -0.64
CA PRO A 1181 -62.74 12.10 0.15
C PRO A 1181 -62.86 13.32 1.09
N VAL A 1182 -62.36 13.19 2.31
CA VAL A 1182 -62.39 14.26 3.32
C VAL A 1182 -61.15 15.15 3.14
N VAL A 1183 -61.37 16.45 2.96
CA VAL A 1183 -60.32 17.46 2.92
C VAL A 1183 -59.83 17.77 4.33
N ILE A 1184 -58.50 17.81 4.54
CA ILE A 1184 -57.89 18.04 5.85
C ILE A 1184 -57.66 19.56 6.05
N ASP A 1185 -58.73 20.34 6.20
CA ASP A 1185 -58.63 21.79 6.39
C ASP A 1185 -58.36 22.19 7.85
N ASP A 1186 -59.02 21.53 8.80
CA ASP A 1186 -58.82 21.70 10.25
C ASP A 1186 -58.50 20.35 10.90
N VAL A 1187 -57.23 20.17 11.29
CA VAL A 1187 -56.72 18.91 11.86
C VAL A 1187 -57.35 18.61 13.22
N GLU A 1188 -57.59 19.63 14.06
CA GLU A 1188 -58.18 19.41 15.38
C GLU A 1188 -59.64 19.02 15.30
N ALA A 1189 -60.40 19.64 14.40
CA ALA A 1189 -61.79 19.28 14.13
C ALA A 1189 -61.88 17.86 13.55
N LEU A 1190 -61.05 17.52 12.57
CA LEU A 1190 -61.02 16.18 11.97
C LEU A 1190 -60.62 15.09 12.99
N ARG A 1191 -59.61 15.35 13.83
CA ARG A 1191 -59.21 14.42 14.90
C ARG A 1191 -60.33 14.18 15.93
N ARG A 1192 -61.11 15.22 16.26
CA ARG A 1192 -62.30 15.10 17.12
C ARG A 1192 -63.38 14.25 16.45
N SER A 1193 -63.65 14.47 15.16
CA SER A 1193 -64.59 13.65 14.38
C SER A 1193 -64.16 12.19 14.29
N ILE A 1194 -62.87 11.91 14.06
CA ILE A 1194 -62.30 10.55 14.07
C ILE A 1194 -62.49 9.89 15.44
N SER A 1195 -62.17 10.59 16.52
CA SER A 1195 -62.32 10.04 17.88
C SER A 1195 -63.78 9.73 18.22
N SER A 1196 -64.72 10.60 17.80
CA SER A 1196 -66.16 10.40 17.99
C SER A 1196 -66.68 9.20 17.19
N ALA A 1197 -66.28 9.08 15.91
CA ALA A 1197 -66.66 7.95 15.06
C ALA A 1197 -66.13 6.62 15.61
N GLN A 1198 -64.89 6.59 16.12
CA GLN A 1198 -64.31 5.41 16.76
C GLN A 1198 -65.06 5.01 18.04
N ALA A 1199 -65.48 5.99 18.85
CA ALA A 1199 -66.27 5.73 20.06
C ALA A 1199 -67.67 5.18 19.76
N LYS A 1200 -68.26 5.55 18.61
CA LYS A 1200 -69.56 5.05 18.15
C LYS A 1200 -69.48 3.57 17.75
N ILE A 1201 -68.46 3.19 16.95
CA ILE A 1201 -68.24 1.80 16.53
C ILE A 1201 -68.00 0.87 17.74
N GLY A 1202 -67.25 1.33 18.75
CA GLY A 1202 -67.01 0.55 19.97
C GLY A 1202 -68.23 0.33 20.88
N ARG A 1203 -69.39 0.92 20.56
CA ARG A 1203 -70.66 0.79 21.31
C ARG A 1203 -71.73 -0.02 20.56
N GLU A 1204 -71.45 -0.55 19.37
CA GLU A 1204 -72.43 -1.31 18.58
C GLU A 1204 -72.67 -2.74 19.12
N PRO A 1205 -73.89 -3.32 18.94
CA PRO A 1205 -74.23 -4.63 19.48
C PRO A 1205 -73.35 -5.75 18.90
N GLY A 1206 -72.54 -6.40 19.74
CA GLY A 1206 -71.56 -7.41 19.35
C GLY A 1206 -70.10 -7.00 19.60
N ALA A 1207 -69.84 -5.70 19.73
CA ALA A 1207 -68.54 -5.17 20.12
C ALA A 1207 -68.35 -5.29 21.65
N LYS A 1208 -67.80 -6.40 22.16
CA LYS A 1208 -67.46 -6.56 23.59
C LYS A 1208 -66.41 -5.53 24.01
N GLY A 1209 -66.84 -4.32 24.41
CA GLY A 1209 -65.96 -3.24 24.88
C GLY A 1209 -64.96 -2.69 23.85
N ALA A 1210 -65.17 -2.96 22.55
CA ALA A 1210 -64.19 -2.73 21.48
C ALA A 1210 -64.12 -1.27 20.98
N GLY A 1211 -63.94 -0.31 21.90
CA GLY A 1211 -63.40 0.99 21.51
C GLY A 1211 -61.97 0.85 20.94
N ASN A 1212 -61.33 1.95 20.56
CA ASN A 1212 -59.93 1.93 20.07
C ASN A 1212 -58.91 1.67 21.20
N GLN A 1213 -59.04 0.55 21.91
CA GLN A 1213 -58.21 0.21 23.08
C GLN A 1213 -56.75 -0.04 22.70
N THR A 1214 -56.51 -0.62 21.52
CA THR A 1214 -55.16 -0.81 20.96
C THR A 1214 -54.64 0.42 20.23
N ARG A 1215 -55.42 1.51 20.17
CA ARG A 1215 -55.02 2.81 19.61
C ARG A 1215 -54.39 2.67 18.21
N ARG A 1216 -55.10 1.94 17.33
CA ARG A 1216 -54.68 1.65 15.96
C ARG A 1216 -55.75 2.03 14.94
N ILE A 1217 -55.35 2.70 13.87
CA ILE A 1217 -56.24 3.24 12.83
C ILE A 1217 -55.55 3.14 11.47
N ARG A 1218 -56.33 2.88 10.42
CA ARG A 1218 -55.91 2.92 9.02
C ARG A 1218 -56.55 4.11 8.32
N LEU A 1219 -55.73 4.92 7.66
CA LEU A 1219 -56.15 6.10 6.89
C LEU A 1219 -55.79 5.87 5.43
N TYR A 1220 -56.76 5.92 4.53
CA TYR A 1220 -56.51 5.80 3.09
C TYR A 1220 -56.34 7.20 2.49
N VAL A 1221 -55.35 7.38 1.62
CA VAL A 1221 -55.02 8.67 1.03
C VAL A 1221 -55.16 8.65 -0.49
N GLU A 1222 -55.67 9.75 -1.05
CA GLU A 1222 -55.95 9.88 -2.49
C GLU A 1222 -54.66 10.13 -3.31
N GLY A 1223 -54.54 9.49 -4.50
CA GLY A 1223 -53.62 9.97 -5.55
C GLY A 1223 -52.21 9.37 -5.63
N HIS A 1224 -51.90 8.25 -4.98
CA HIS A 1224 -50.57 7.64 -5.03
C HIS A 1224 -50.55 6.20 -5.55
N ALA A 1225 -49.56 5.88 -6.40
CA ALA A 1225 -49.29 4.51 -6.82
C ALA A 1225 -48.50 3.78 -5.72
N ALA A 1226 -48.55 2.44 -5.67
CA ALA A 1226 -47.85 1.64 -4.66
C ALA A 1226 -46.34 1.98 -4.54
N ARG A 1227 -45.70 2.38 -5.64
CA ARG A 1227 -44.30 2.82 -5.71
C ARG A 1227 -43.99 4.11 -4.91
N ASP A 1228 -45.01 4.91 -4.61
CA ASP A 1228 -44.85 6.15 -3.84
C ASP A 1228 -44.88 5.91 -2.32
N ALA A 1229 -45.09 4.66 -1.87
CA ALA A 1229 -45.11 4.31 -0.44
C ALA A 1229 -43.83 4.74 0.29
N VAL A 1230 -42.67 4.62 -0.36
CA VAL A 1230 -41.38 5.06 0.19
C VAL A 1230 -41.31 6.58 0.25
N ARG A 1231 -41.73 7.29 -0.81
CA ARG A 1231 -41.73 8.77 -0.82
C ARG A 1231 -42.67 9.35 0.22
N LEU A 1232 -43.85 8.75 0.39
CA LEU A 1232 -44.80 9.15 1.43
C LEU A 1232 -44.26 8.81 2.82
N THR A 1233 -43.63 7.65 3.02
CA THR A 1233 -42.97 7.29 4.28
C THR A 1233 -41.85 8.27 4.63
N GLU A 1234 -40.97 8.59 3.68
CA GLU A 1234 -39.91 9.59 3.85
C GLU A 1234 -40.47 10.99 4.09
N PHE A 1235 -41.53 11.40 3.39
CA PHE A 1235 -42.16 12.70 3.60
C PHE A 1235 -42.78 12.83 5.00
N LEU A 1236 -43.47 11.78 5.46
CA LEU A 1236 -44.02 11.70 6.81
C LEU A 1236 -42.91 11.62 7.89
N GLN A 1237 -41.69 11.17 7.53
CA GLN A 1237 -40.51 11.14 8.40
C GLN A 1237 -39.70 12.46 8.44
N ARG A 1238 -39.56 13.17 7.31
CA ARG A 1238 -38.61 14.28 7.12
C ARG A 1238 -39.07 15.64 7.65
N GLY A 1239 -40.31 15.77 8.09
CA GLY A 1239 -40.75 16.99 8.76
C GLY A 1239 -40.24 16.99 10.20
N GLY A 1240 -39.35 17.94 10.52
CA GLY A 1240 -38.62 18.06 11.80
C GLY A 1240 -39.43 17.90 13.08
#